data_AF-A0A661CC68-F1
#
_entry.id   AF-A0A661CC68-F1
#
_cell.length_a   1.000
_cell.length_b   1.000
_cell.length_c   1.000
_cell.angle_alpha   90.00
_cell.angle_beta   90.00
_cell.angle_gamma   90.00
#
_symmetry.space_group_name_H-M   'P 1'
#
loop_
_entity.id
_entity.type
_entity.pdbx_description
1 polymer ?
#
loop_
_entity_poly.entity_id
_entity_poly.type
_entity_poly.pdbx_seq_one_letter_code
_entity_poly.pdbx_strand_id
1 'polypeptide(L)'
;GRPIANTQLYILDQNIQPTPIGVPGELHIGGAGVARGYLNRPELTIDKFIKNPFSDDPKARLYKTGDLARYLPDGNIEYLGRIDNQVKIRGFRIELGEIEAVLIRHPAVLETVVLCYEVQPKNKQLIAYVVPYREAPKIVDNKSIQESNVELISQWEHIFEDSYSQSLPGIDLTFNIAGWNSSYTGLPLPAEEMHEWVDSTVNAILSLQPNHVLEIGCGTGLLLSSIAPNCPQYWGTDFSPVALQQVEQLKRTVANLAHVALFKRTADDFSDMGQESFDTVILNSVIQYFPNVTYLIDVLKKAITIVKPGGHIFVGDVRSLPLLKAYHASVQLYQAPDSLTQLELQQRVQQRMRQEEELVIDPTFFTALKHHFPKLTNMQIQLKRGHHHNELTRFRYDVILQVEGPVSQTVDIPWQDWQSHPLTLPTLRQRLLQGERGSKEKGNEKEEMRSQAKETPFQGFGVRGVPNARLGTEMKVLEWLANAAPTETVGQLREALSKHQPIGLDPEYLWKLSDELPYEVIISWAAASTDGSYDVLFAPRADLDNKLKAFPLSNSPFPISPSKKPWHHYANNPLQGNLNRRLVPQLRQFLQDQLPDYMVPSAFVMLEALPLTPNGKIDRRALLVLETLQDRQEDYIAPRTATEETLACIWREVLGLERVGIHENFFELGGHSLLATQVMSRVRDTFSIELPLRYLFESPTVASLSEHINKKRKMTKKRKMTQKRPPPTNHSSNDREKIVL
;
A
#
# COMPACT_ATOMS: atom_id res chain seq x y z
N GLY A 1 30.65 8.55 34.78
CA GLY A 1 31.52 9.72 35.02
C GLY A 1 31.36 10.23 36.43
N ARG A 2 32.03 11.33 36.79
CA ARG A 2 31.95 11.96 38.12
C ARG A 2 31.51 13.43 38.01
N PRO A 3 30.93 14.04 39.06
CA PRO A 3 30.61 15.46 39.07
C PRO A 3 31.85 16.32 38.77
N ILE A 4 31.66 17.39 38.00
CA ILE A 4 32.67 18.43 37.80
C ILE A 4 32.71 19.37 39.01
N ALA A 5 33.75 20.20 39.10
CA ALA A 5 33.93 21.13 40.22
C ALA A 5 32.67 21.98 40.47
N ASN A 6 32.34 22.18 41.76
CA ASN A 6 31.20 22.97 42.24
C ASN A 6 29.81 22.46 41.81
N THR A 7 29.72 21.22 41.31
CA THR A 7 28.46 20.56 40.96
C THR A 7 28.18 19.42 41.94
N GLN A 8 26.97 19.37 42.46
CA GLN A 8 26.49 18.26 43.30
C GLN A 8 25.53 17.43 42.46
N LEU A 9 25.69 16.10 42.45
CA LEU A 9 24.82 15.19 41.72
C LEU A 9 24.15 14.24 42.71
N TYR A 10 22.84 14.09 42.57
CA TYR A 10 22.02 13.17 43.36
C TYR A 10 21.20 12.31 42.41
N ILE A 11 21.15 11.00 42.65
CA ILE A 11 20.27 10.08 41.91
C ILE A 11 19.14 9.72 42.87
N LEU A 12 17.92 10.17 42.56
CA LEU A 12 16.79 10.15 43.49
C LEU A 12 15.64 9.29 42.97
N ASP A 13 14.90 8.67 43.89
CA ASP A 13 13.64 7.99 43.60
C ASP A 13 12.44 8.97 43.52
N GLN A 14 11.24 8.43 43.34
CA GLN A 14 10.00 9.23 43.24
C GLN A 14 9.66 10.00 44.53
N ASN A 15 10.24 9.61 45.67
CA ASN A 15 10.05 10.26 46.97
C ASN A 15 11.21 11.22 47.31
N ILE A 16 12.07 11.56 46.34
CA ILE A 16 13.22 12.45 46.50
C ILE A 16 14.25 11.86 47.51
N GLN A 17 14.37 10.53 47.56
CA GLN A 17 15.38 9.84 48.38
C GLN A 17 16.54 9.31 47.52
N PRO A 18 17.80 9.38 47.99
CA PRO A 18 18.94 8.83 47.27
C PRO A 18 18.80 7.34 46.99
N THR A 19 19.05 6.93 45.75
CA THR A 19 19.01 5.51 45.37
C THR A 19 20.29 4.77 45.77
N PRO A 20 20.20 3.46 46.10
CA PRO A 20 21.38 2.63 46.34
C PRO A 20 22.28 2.46 45.09
N ILE A 21 23.51 2.01 45.31
CA ILE A 21 24.44 1.64 44.23
C ILE A 21 23.80 0.58 43.33
N GLY A 22 23.86 0.78 42.01
CA GLY A 22 23.30 -0.10 40.99
C GLY A 22 21.82 0.14 40.67
N VAL A 23 21.10 0.91 41.49
CA VAL A 23 19.65 1.13 41.34
C VAL A 23 19.37 2.39 40.52
N PRO A 24 18.61 2.31 39.42
CA PRO A 24 18.22 3.47 38.62
C PRO A 24 17.36 4.47 39.40
N GLY A 25 17.62 5.76 39.18
CA GLY A 25 16.80 6.89 39.65
C GLY A 25 16.98 8.12 38.78
N GLU A 26 16.21 9.18 39.05
CA GLU A 26 16.32 10.44 38.31
C GLU A 26 17.53 11.25 38.80
N LEU A 27 18.36 11.71 37.86
CA LEU A 27 19.48 12.59 38.13
C LEU A 27 18.98 14.00 38.47
N HIS A 28 19.47 14.52 39.60
CA HIS A 28 19.21 15.86 40.08
C HIS A 28 20.53 16.60 40.29
N ILE A 29 20.59 17.86 39.88
CA ILE A 29 21.80 18.68 39.92
C ILE A 29 21.65 19.80 40.95
N GLY A 30 22.55 19.82 41.93
CA GLY A 30 22.74 20.89 42.91
C GLY A 30 24.08 21.62 42.73
N GLY A 31 24.36 22.55 43.64
CA GLY A 31 25.60 23.32 43.67
C GLY A 31 25.53 24.68 42.96
N ALA A 32 26.69 25.31 42.78
CA ALA A 32 26.79 26.71 42.35
C ALA A 32 26.33 26.94 40.89
N GLY A 33 26.36 25.90 40.06
CA GLY A 33 25.98 25.96 38.64
C GLY A 33 24.47 25.94 38.38
N VAL A 34 23.63 25.80 39.41
CA VAL A 34 22.17 25.73 39.24
C VAL A 34 21.61 27.11 38.86
N ALA A 35 20.91 27.18 37.73
CA ALA A 35 20.37 28.42 37.19
C ALA A 35 19.30 29.05 38.09
N ARG A 36 19.02 30.36 37.89
CA ARG A 36 17.94 31.06 38.60
C ARG A 36 16.55 30.48 38.30
N GLY A 37 16.31 29.99 37.09
CA GLY A 37 15.04 29.46 36.65
C GLY A 37 14.81 29.70 35.16
N TYR A 38 13.59 29.45 34.70
CA TYR A 38 13.15 29.78 33.35
C TYR A 38 12.62 31.22 33.29
N LEU A 39 13.09 31.99 32.31
CA LEU A 39 12.65 33.37 32.09
C LEU A 39 11.14 33.40 31.80
N ASN A 40 10.39 34.23 32.52
CA ASN A 40 8.94 34.42 32.39
C ASN A 40 8.09 33.14 32.52
N ARG A 41 8.62 32.08 33.16
CA ARG A 41 7.87 30.84 33.43
C ARG A 41 7.99 30.43 34.90
N PRO A 42 7.28 31.10 35.83
CA PRO A 42 7.40 30.87 37.26
C PRO A 42 6.93 29.47 37.68
N GLU A 43 5.83 28.98 37.12
CA GLU A 43 5.28 27.65 37.44
C GLU A 43 6.27 26.53 37.04
N LEU A 44 6.79 26.56 35.81
CA LEU A 44 7.80 25.60 35.34
C LEU A 44 9.10 25.70 36.14
N THR A 45 9.46 26.90 36.60
CA THR A 45 10.63 27.11 37.46
C THR A 45 10.43 26.43 38.81
N ILE A 46 9.24 26.55 39.42
CA ILE A 46 8.93 25.90 40.70
C ILE A 46 8.93 24.38 40.55
N ASP A 47 8.36 23.86 39.46
CA ASP A 47 8.34 22.40 39.19
C ASP A 47 9.75 21.82 38.99
N LYS A 48 10.61 22.49 38.21
CA LYS A 48 11.94 21.96 37.84
C LYS A 48 13.07 22.32 38.80
N PHE A 49 12.97 23.44 39.53
CA PHE A 49 13.98 23.90 40.47
C PHE A 49 13.48 23.78 41.91
N ILE A 50 13.49 22.56 42.43
CA ILE A 50 12.98 22.21 43.75
C ILE A 50 13.96 22.60 44.87
N LYS A 51 13.48 22.65 46.11
CA LYS A 51 14.34 22.84 47.28
C LYS A 51 15.35 21.69 47.39
N ASN A 52 16.61 21.99 47.72
CA ASN A 52 17.61 20.96 48.00
C ASN A 52 17.48 20.44 49.44
N PRO A 53 17.02 19.20 49.69
CA PRO A 53 16.89 18.67 51.05
C PRO A 53 18.24 18.22 51.64
N PHE A 54 19.31 18.18 50.85
CA PHE A 54 20.63 17.68 51.23
C PHE A 54 21.62 18.80 51.55
N SER A 55 21.14 20.04 51.69
CA SER A 55 21.97 21.22 51.98
C SER A 55 21.38 22.02 53.14
N ASP A 56 22.26 22.49 54.02
CA ASP A 56 21.90 23.34 55.16
C ASP A 56 21.58 24.79 54.74
N ASP A 57 21.89 25.18 53.49
CA ASP A 57 21.51 26.49 52.95
C ASP A 57 20.04 26.47 52.51
N PRO A 58 19.17 27.29 53.15
CA PRO A 58 17.74 27.34 52.79
C PRO A 58 17.47 27.85 51.38
N LYS A 59 18.46 28.47 50.71
CA LYS A 59 18.37 28.93 49.31
C LYS A 59 18.88 27.92 48.29
N ALA A 60 19.47 26.81 48.74
CA ALA A 60 19.97 25.76 47.85
C ALA A 60 18.81 25.07 47.12
N ARG A 61 18.99 24.84 45.82
CA ARG A 61 18.00 24.20 44.95
C ARG A 61 18.62 23.05 44.18
N LEU A 62 17.77 22.09 43.81
CA LEU A 62 18.08 21.02 42.86
C LEU A 62 17.32 21.28 41.55
N TYR A 63 18.02 21.09 40.44
CA TYR A 63 17.40 21.05 39.12
C TYR A 63 17.09 19.59 38.75
N LYS A 64 15.81 19.30 38.47
CA LYS A 64 15.33 18.01 37.98
C LYS A 64 15.71 17.85 36.51
N THR A 65 16.61 16.92 36.17
CA THR A 65 17.11 16.86 34.79
C THR A 65 16.22 16.05 33.84
N GLY A 66 15.38 15.15 34.39
CA GLY A 66 14.65 14.14 33.62
C GLY A 66 15.54 13.02 33.06
N ASP A 67 16.82 12.95 33.43
CA ASP A 67 17.73 11.88 33.02
C ASP A 67 17.68 10.72 34.02
N LEU A 68 17.60 9.49 33.52
CA LEU A 68 17.72 8.29 34.32
C LEU A 68 19.20 7.91 34.44
N ALA A 69 19.67 7.67 35.66
CA ALA A 69 21.05 7.31 35.93
C ALA A 69 21.17 6.33 37.10
N ARG A 70 22.33 5.71 37.27
CA ARG A 70 22.67 4.94 38.48
C ARG A 70 24.13 5.13 38.89
N TYR A 71 24.41 4.93 40.17
CA TYR A 71 25.78 4.79 40.64
C TYR A 71 26.30 3.38 40.36
N LEU A 72 27.54 3.29 39.88
CA LEU A 72 28.29 2.06 39.75
C LEU A 72 29.13 1.80 41.03
N PRO A 73 29.55 0.55 41.28
CA PRO A 73 30.35 0.21 42.47
C PRO A 73 31.68 0.98 42.61
N ASP A 74 32.22 1.49 41.49
CA ASP A 74 33.44 2.30 41.45
C ASP A 74 33.20 3.82 41.71
N GLY A 75 31.96 4.18 42.04
CA GLY A 75 31.50 5.55 42.29
C GLY A 75 31.28 6.37 41.03
N ASN A 76 31.38 5.78 39.84
CA ASN A 76 30.99 6.45 38.60
C ASN A 76 29.46 6.45 38.43
N ILE A 77 28.95 7.49 37.78
CA ILE A 77 27.55 7.58 37.36
C ILE A 77 27.43 7.08 35.92
N GLU A 78 26.54 6.11 35.71
CA GLU A 78 26.13 5.63 34.40
C GLU A 78 24.80 6.27 33.99
N TYR A 79 24.75 6.77 32.76
CA TYR A 79 23.54 7.34 32.17
C TYR A 79 22.74 6.24 31.47
N LEU A 80 21.44 6.14 31.78
CA LEU A 80 20.55 5.06 31.35
C LEU A 80 19.44 5.52 30.40
N GLY A 81 19.35 6.82 30.09
CA GLY A 81 18.34 7.38 29.19
C GLY A 81 17.59 8.55 29.82
N ARG A 82 16.41 8.87 29.27
CA ARG A 82 15.53 9.94 29.77
C ARG A 82 14.18 9.39 30.21
N ILE A 83 13.55 10.11 31.13
CA ILE A 83 12.22 9.83 31.68
C ILE A 83 11.15 10.52 30.83
N ASP A 84 11.50 11.61 30.14
CA ASP A 84 10.61 12.40 29.29
C ASP A 84 10.84 12.12 27.78
N ASN A 85 10.04 12.78 26.93
CA ASN A 85 10.08 12.64 25.46
C ASN A 85 11.19 13.45 24.78
N GLN A 86 12.09 14.03 25.56
CA GLN A 86 13.12 14.90 25.01
C GLN A 86 14.21 14.09 24.32
N VAL A 87 14.68 14.59 23.17
CA VAL A 87 15.71 13.92 22.39
C VAL A 87 16.90 14.82 22.14
N LYS A 88 18.07 14.21 21.94
CA LYS A 88 19.27 14.90 21.46
C LYS A 88 19.59 14.45 20.06
N ILE A 89 19.56 15.38 19.10
CA ILE A 89 19.83 15.12 17.69
C ILE A 89 20.91 16.11 17.25
N ARG A 90 22.03 15.60 16.74
CA ARG A 90 23.16 16.42 16.25
C ARG A 90 23.67 17.45 17.29
N GLY A 91 23.59 17.09 18.58
CA GLY A 91 23.98 17.96 19.70
C GLY A 91 22.90 18.94 20.17
N PHE A 92 21.81 19.10 19.42
CA PHE A 92 20.68 19.94 19.80
C PHE A 92 19.74 19.18 20.73
N ARG A 93 19.25 19.89 21.75
CA ARG A 93 18.25 19.41 22.70
C ARG A 93 16.87 19.80 22.15
N ILE A 94 16.06 18.82 21.75
CA ILE A 94 14.79 19.03 21.05
C ILE A 94 13.65 18.48 21.91
N GLU A 95 12.64 19.32 22.13
CA GLU A 95 11.37 18.92 22.74
C GLU A 95 10.39 18.52 21.63
N LEU A 96 10.04 17.25 21.52
CA LEU A 96 9.16 16.77 20.44
C LEU A 96 7.79 17.46 20.46
N GLY A 97 7.29 17.78 21.66
CA GLY A 97 6.03 18.49 21.85
C GLY A 97 6.03 19.93 21.30
N GLU A 98 7.19 20.55 21.10
CA GLU A 98 7.29 21.86 20.44
C GLU A 98 6.94 21.74 18.95
N ILE A 99 7.46 20.70 18.30
CA ILE A 99 7.18 20.40 16.89
C ILE A 99 5.70 20.03 16.72
N GLU A 100 5.18 19.18 17.59
CA GLU A 100 3.75 18.79 17.63
C GLU A 100 2.85 20.02 17.79
N ALA A 101 3.19 20.93 18.70
CA ALA A 101 2.42 22.14 18.97
C ALA A 101 2.42 23.16 17.82
N VAL A 102 3.47 23.16 16.99
CA VAL A 102 3.47 23.94 15.74
C VAL A 102 2.62 23.23 14.70
N LEU A 103 2.88 21.95 14.42
CA LEU A 103 2.14 21.17 13.42
C LEU A 103 0.62 21.23 13.62
N ILE A 104 0.14 21.13 14.87
CA ILE A 104 -1.29 21.13 15.17
C ILE A 104 -1.98 22.48 14.90
N ARG A 105 -1.22 23.57 14.71
CA ARG A 105 -1.75 24.87 14.29
C ARG A 105 -1.97 24.97 12.79
N HIS A 106 -1.39 24.06 12.01
CA HIS A 106 -1.61 24.03 10.57
C HIS A 106 -3.08 23.64 10.31
N PRO A 107 -3.84 24.40 9.48
CA PRO A 107 -5.28 24.17 9.36
C PRO A 107 -5.65 22.77 8.87
N ALA A 108 -4.77 22.13 8.09
CA ALA A 108 -5.01 20.78 7.56
C ALA A 108 -4.72 19.64 8.55
N VAL A 109 -4.12 19.91 9.72
CA VAL A 109 -3.67 18.89 10.69
C VAL A 109 -4.68 18.74 11.81
N LEU A 110 -5.27 17.55 11.95
CA LEU A 110 -6.18 17.20 13.05
C LEU A 110 -5.41 16.74 14.29
N GLU A 111 -4.51 15.76 14.12
CA GLU A 111 -3.67 15.22 15.19
C GLU A 111 -2.25 15.00 14.68
N THR A 112 -1.27 15.02 15.59
CA THR A 112 0.10 14.68 15.25
C THR A 112 0.85 14.11 16.43
N VAL A 113 1.83 13.24 16.14
CA VAL A 113 2.82 12.75 17.09
C VAL A 113 4.17 12.80 16.40
N VAL A 114 5.18 13.33 17.08
CA VAL A 114 6.55 13.35 16.58
C VAL A 114 7.36 12.36 17.38
N LEU A 115 8.06 11.47 16.68
CA LEU A 115 8.97 10.50 17.28
C LEU A 115 10.40 10.75 16.80
N CYS A 116 11.36 10.38 17.65
CA CYS A 116 12.76 10.30 17.25
C CYS A 116 13.11 8.84 17.05
N TYR A 117 13.59 8.52 15.86
CA TYR A 117 14.04 7.19 15.51
C TYR A 117 15.55 7.15 15.28
N GLU A 118 16.18 6.04 15.65
CA GLU A 118 17.62 5.82 15.49
C GLU A 118 17.87 4.73 14.44
N VAL A 119 18.29 5.16 13.24
CA VAL A 119 18.49 4.28 12.06
C VAL A 119 19.69 3.36 12.22
N GLN A 120 20.75 3.95 12.78
CA GLN A 120 22.03 3.35 13.07
C GLN A 120 22.55 4.01 14.35
N PRO A 121 23.47 3.38 15.10
CA PRO A 121 24.04 3.97 16.29
C PRO A 121 24.53 5.41 16.01
N LYS A 122 23.96 6.39 16.73
CA LYS A 122 24.22 7.85 16.60
C LYS A 122 23.55 8.58 15.42
N ASN A 123 22.78 7.91 14.57
CA ASN A 123 22.01 8.55 13.49
C ASN A 123 20.52 8.65 13.86
N LYS A 124 20.18 9.74 14.57
CA LYS A 124 18.83 10.03 15.03
C LYS A 124 18.11 10.96 14.07
N GLN A 125 16.85 10.65 13.78
CA GLN A 125 15.98 11.40 12.89
C GLN A 125 14.60 11.63 13.49
N LEU A 126 13.95 12.71 13.08
CA LEU A 126 12.61 13.07 13.51
C LEU A 126 11.59 12.65 12.46
N ILE A 127 10.51 12.01 12.90
CA ILE A 127 9.39 11.62 12.06
C ILE A 127 8.12 12.21 12.64
N ALA A 128 7.33 12.87 11.81
CA ALA A 128 6.00 13.35 12.16
C ALA A 128 4.94 12.41 11.61
N TYR A 129 4.17 11.79 12.51
CA TYR A 129 2.92 11.12 12.16
C TYR A 129 1.81 12.16 12.21
N VAL A 130 1.05 12.26 11.13
CA VAL A 130 0.08 13.35 10.93
C VAL A 130 -1.25 12.74 10.52
N VAL A 131 -2.30 13.09 11.23
CA VAL A 131 -3.69 12.82 10.84
C VAL A 131 -4.26 14.09 10.24
N PRO A 132 -4.58 14.14 8.94
CA PRO A 132 -5.19 15.33 8.34
C PRO A 132 -6.68 15.43 8.69
N TYR A 133 -7.23 16.65 8.72
CA TYR A 133 -8.68 16.83 8.69
C TYR A 133 -9.27 16.23 7.41
N ARG A 134 -10.52 15.78 7.46
CA ARG A 134 -11.26 15.37 6.23
C ARG A 134 -11.29 16.49 5.19
N GLU A 135 -11.31 17.75 5.63
CA GLU A 135 -11.29 18.94 4.78
C GLU A 135 -9.88 19.37 4.36
N ALA A 136 -8.83 18.61 4.69
CA ALA A 136 -7.47 18.92 4.27
C ALA A 136 -7.32 19.15 2.76
N PRO A 137 -8.00 18.40 1.84
CA PRO A 137 -7.98 18.73 0.41
C PRO A 137 -8.44 20.16 0.12
N LYS A 138 -9.43 20.68 0.88
CA LYS A 138 -9.93 22.05 0.73
C LYS A 138 -8.92 23.08 1.19
N ILE A 139 -8.12 22.73 2.18
CA ILE A 139 -7.11 23.63 2.72
C ILE A 139 -5.88 23.66 1.81
N VAL A 140 -5.49 22.49 1.30
CA VAL A 140 -4.26 22.29 0.50
C VAL A 140 -4.44 22.80 -0.93
N ASP A 141 -5.60 22.52 -1.54
CA ASP A 141 -5.86 22.76 -2.96
C ASP A 141 -7.00 23.75 -3.23
N ASN A 142 -7.61 24.31 -2.17
CA ASN A 142 -8.85 25.10 -2.27
C ASN A 142 -10.01 24.32 -2.92
N LYS A 143 -10.04 22.99 -2.75
CA LYS A 143 -11.04 22.06 -3.30
C LYS A 143 -11.71 21.21 -2.23
N SER A 144 -13.04 21.19 -2.21
CA SER A 144 -13.81 20.23 -1.40
C SER A 144 -13.49 18.77 -1.77
N ILE A 145 -13.81 17.83 -0.87
CA ILE A 145 -13.67 16.39 -1.13
C ILE A 145 -14.42 15.98 -2.41
N GLN A 146 -15.59 16.57 -2.64
CA GLN A 146 -16.37 16.29 -3.84
C GLN A 146 -15.65 16.76 -5.11
N GLU A 147 -15.03 17.94 -5.09
CA GLU A 147 -14.23 18.43 -6.21
C GLU A 147 -12.98 17.57 -6.44
N SER A 148 -12.34 17.06 -5.39
CA SER A 148 -11.23 16.10 -5.51
C SER A 148 -11.67 14.76 -6.09
N ASN A 149 -12.85 14.26 -5.71
CA ASN A 149 -13.44 13.05 -6.29
C ASN A 149 -13.70 13.24 -7.79
N VAL A 150 -14.32 14.37 -8.16
CA VAL A 150 -14.60 14.73 -9.56
C VAL A 150 -13.31 14.85 -10.36
N GLU A 151 -12.28 15.51 -9.81
CA GLU A 151 -10.98 15.64 -10.47
C GLU A 151 -10.32 14.28 -10.73
N LEU A 152 -10.33 13.36 -9.76
CA LEU A 152 -9.76 12.02 -9.96
C LEU A 152 -10.54 11.22 -11.01
N ILE A 153 -11.88 11.28 -10.98
CA ILE A 153 -12.72 10.64 -11.99
C ILE A 153 -12.42 11.22 -13.39
N SER A 154 -12.27 12.54 -13.51
CA SER A 154 -11.90 13.18 -14.77
C SER A 154 -10.49 12.82 -15.24
N GLN A 155 -9.54 12.59 -14.33
CA GLN A 155 -8.20 12.10 -14.70
C GLN A 155 -8.27 10.69 -15.31
N TRP A 156 -9.04 9.79 -14.68
CA TRP A 156 -9.30 8.47 -15.25
C TRP A 156 -10.02 8.56 -16.59
N GLU A 157 -11.04 9.43 -16.70
CA GLU A 157 -11.76 9.67 -17.97
C GLU A 157 -10.79 10.03 -19.10
N HIS A 158 -9.86 10.96 -18.86
CA HIS A 158 -8.88 11.35 -19.86
C HIS A 158 -7.93 10.19 -20.26
N ILE A 159 -7.44 9.42 -19.28
CA ILE A 159 -6.58 8.25 -19.53
C ILE A 159 -7.30 7.21 -20.39
N PHE A 160 -8.58 6.95 -20.08
CA PHE A 160 -9.40 6.00 -20.83
C PHE A 160 -9.75 6.49 -22.23
N GLU A 161 -10.10 7.77 -22.39
CA GLU A 161 -10.35 8.36 -23.71
C GLU A 161 -9.13 8.25 -24.63
N ASP A 162 -7.93 8.53 -24.12
CA ASP A 162 -6.69 8.37 -24.86
C ASP A 162 -6.45 6.90 -25.24
N SER A 163 -6.70 5.96 -24.32
CA SER A 163 -6.54 4.53 -24.57
C SER A 163 -7.54 4.00 -25.60
N TYR A 164 -8.82 4.35 -25.47
CA TYR A 164 -9.88 3.92 -26.39
C TYR A 164 -9.72 4.52 -27.79
N SER A 165 -9.20 5.75 -27.90
CA SER A 165 -8.98 6.42 -29.18
C SER A 165 -7.84 5.82 -30.00
N GLN A 166 -6.96 5.02 -29.39
CA GLN A 166 -5.83 4.36 -30.06
C GLN A 166 -6.20 3.06 -30.79
N SER A 167 -7.49 2.69 -30.86
CA SER A 167 -7.93 1.48 -31.57
C SER A 167 -7.56 1.52 -33.06
N LEU A 168 -6.66 0.61 -33.48
CA LEU A 168 -6.20 0.47 -34.85
C LEU A 168 -7.30 -0.12 -35.77
N PRO A 169 -7.30 0.19 -37.08
CA PRO A 169 -8.23 -0.42 -38.04
C PRO A 169 -8.00 -1.94 -38.14
N GLY A 170 -9.09 -2.73 -38.04
CA GLY A 170 -9.07 -4.19 -38.23
C GLY A 170 -9.08 -5.05 -36.95
N ILE A 171 -9.24 -4.44 -35.77
CA ILE A 171 -9.40 -5.16 -34.50
C ILE A 171 -10.79 -5.80 -34.43
N ASP A 172 -10.86 -7.04 -33.93
CA ASP A 172 -12.12 -7.67 -33.53
C ASP A 172 -12.75 -6.84 -32.40
N LEU A 173 -13.82 -6.12 -32.73
CA LEU A 173 -14.51 -5.24 -31.79
C LEU A 173 -15.07 -6.02 -30.58
N THR A 174 -15.35 -7.31 -30.74
CA THR A 174 -15.89 -8.14 -29.64
C THR A 174 -14.84 -8.51 -28.61
N PHE A 175 -13.56 -8.37 -28.96
CA PHE A 175 -12.42 -8.68 -28.10
C PHE A 175 -11.39 -7.56 -28.12
N ASN A 176 -11.81 -6.37 -27.67
CA ASN A 176 -10.92 -5.23 -27.51
C ASN A 176 -10.26 -5.25 -26.11
N ILE A 177 -9.00 -5.72 -26.07
CA ILE A 177 -8.15 -5.71 -24.86
C ILE A 177 -7.05 -4.64 -24.91
N ALA A 178 -7.22 -3.61 -25.75
CA ALA A 178 -6.26 -2.50 -25.79
C ALA A 178 -6.14 -1.84 -24.40
N GLY A 179 -4.91 -1.59 -23.97
CA GLY A 179 -4.61 -1.03 -22.63
C GLY A 179 -4.42 -2.06 -21.52
N TRP A 180 -4.79 -3.33 -21.74
CA TRP A 180 -4.55 -4.42 -20.78
C TRP A 180 -3.11 -4.93 -20.88
N ASN A 181 -2.20 -4.25 -20.20
CA ASN A 181 -0.79 -4.62 -20.16
C ASN A 181 -0.44 -5.35 -18.85
N SER A 182 0.45 -6.32 -18.94
CA SER A 182 0.97 -7.01 -17.76
C SER A 182 1.83 -6.08 -16.93
N SER A 183 1.57 -6.02 -15.63
CA SER A 183 2.37 -5.25 -14.67
C SER A 183 3.80 -5.77 -14.56
N TYR A 184 4.03 -7.04 -14.92
CA TYR A 184 5.35 -7.67 -14.89
C TYR A 184 6.23 -7.18 -16.05
N THR A 185 5.72 -7.24 -17.27
CA THR A 185 6.50 -7.01 -18.51
C THR A 185 6.27 -5.64 -19.15
N GLY A 186 5.16 -4.98 -18.84
CA GLY A 186 4.71 -3.76 -19.53
C GLY A 186 4.18 -3.99 -20.95
N LEU A 187 4.07 -5.25 -21.39
CA LEU A 187 3.53 -5.64 -22.69
C LEU A 187 2.04 -6.03 -22.56
N PRO A 188 1.25 -6.03 -23.65
CA PRO A 188 -0.12 -6.52 -23.63
C PRO A 188 -0.22 -7.93 -23.05
N LEU A 189 -1.26 -8.18 -22.25
CA LEU A 189 -1.57 -9.52 -21.74
C LEU A 189 -1.84 -10.47 -22.91
N PRO A 190 -1.40 -11.74 -22.84
CA PRO A 190 -1.65 -12.69 -23.91
C PRO A 190 -3.16 -12.88 -24.14
N ALA A 191 -3.57 -12.90 -25.41
CA ALA A 191 -4.98 -12.98 -25.78
C ALA A 191 -5.69 -14.23 -25.23
N GLU A 192 -5.00 -15.38 -25.20
CA GLU A 192 -5.52 -16.63 -24.64
C GLU A 192 -5.88 -16.50 -23.14
N GLU A 193 -5.02 -15.85 -22.36
CA GLU A 193 -5.27 -15.61 -20.93
C GLU A 193 -6.45 -14.65 -20.71
N MET A 194 -6.57 -13.64 -21.58
CA MET A 194 -7.68 -12.69 -21.54
C MET A 194 -9.00 -13.34 -21.96
N HIS A 195 -9.00 -14.25 -22.94
CA HIS A 195 -10.18 -15.02 -23.30
C HIS A 195 -10.65 -15.88 -22.13
N GLU A 196 -9.74 -16.58 -21.44
CA GLU A 196 -10.09 -17.39 -20.26
C GLU A 196 -10.72 -16.52 -19.14
N TRP A 197 -10.18 -15.33 -18.90
CA TRP A 197 -10.73 -14.38 -17.93
C TRP A 197 -12.11 -13.84 -18.35
N VAL A 198 -12.29 -13.48 -19.62
CA VAL A 198 -13.59 -13.02 -20.16
C VAL A 198 -14.62 -14.15 -20.02
N ASP A 199 -14.32 -15.33 -20.55
CA ASP A 199 -15.25 -16.46 -20.60
C ASP A 199 -15.67 -16.90 -19.20
N SER A 200 -14.73 -16.98 -18.26
CA SER A 200 -15.06 -17.33 -16.88
C SER A 200 -15.95 -16.29 -16.20
N THR A 201 -15.70 -15.00 -16.43
CA THR A 201 -16.52 -13.91 -15.88
C THR A 201 -17.91 -13.88 -16.50
N VAL A 202 -18.01 -14.03 -17.83
CA VAL A 202 -19.29 -14.13 -18.56
C VAL A 202 -20.10 -15.33 -18.06
N ASN A 203 -19.48 -16.50 -17.92
CA ASN A 203 -20.14 -17.70 -17.42
C ASN A 203 -20.64 -17.52 -15.98
N ALA A 204 -19.86 -16.88 -15.11
CA ALA A 204 -20.28 -16.57 -13.74
C ALA A 204 -21.52 -15.68 -13.73
N ILE A 205 -21.56 -14.62 -14.56
CA ILE A 205 -22.70 -13.72 -14.67
C ILE A 205 -23.93 -14.43 -15.27
N LEU A 206 -23.75 -15.18 -16.36
CA LEU A 206 -24.86 -15.91 -17.02
C LEU A 206 -25.44 -17.01 -16.13
N SER A 207 -24.66 -17.57 -15.21
CA SER A 207 -25.15 -18.54 -14.21
C SER A 207 -26.20 -17.95 -13.26
N LEU A 208 -26.23 -16.61 -13.11
CA LEU A 208 -27.26 -15.88 -12.35
C LEU A 208 -28.59 -15.77 -13.10
N GLN A 209 -28.65 -16.23 -14.36
CA GLN A 209 -29.80 -16.14 -15.25
C GLN A 209 -30.34 -14.71 -15.42
N PRO A 210 -29.46 -13.75 -15.81
CA PRO A 210 -29.83 -12.34 -15.92
C PRO A 210 -30.91 -12.12 -17.00
N ASN A 211 -31.86 -11.20 -16.73
CA ASN A 211 -32.94 -10.88 -17.67
C ASN A 211 -32.98 -9.39 -18.04
N HIS A 212 -33.05 -8.52 -17.05
CA HIS A 212 -32.95 -7.07 -17.15
C HIS A 212 -31.70 -6.60 -16.41
N VAL A 213 -30.69 -6.25 -17.21
CA VAL A 213 -29.33 -5.98 -16.75
C VAL A 213 -29.00 -4.50 -16.82
N LEU A 214 -28.31 -4.00 -15.79
CA LEU A 214 -27.55 -2.75 -15.83
C LEU A 214 -26.06 -3.05 -15.66
N GLU A 215 -25.25 -2.72 -16.67
CA GLU A 215 -23.79 -2.76 -16.58
C GLU A 215 -23.25 -1.34 -16.36
N ILE A 216 -22.52 -1.15 -15.26
CA ILE A 216 -21.89 0.12 -14.89
C ILE A 216 -20.41 0.06 -15.26
N GLY A 217 -19.99 0.95 -16.16
CA GLY A 217 -18.66 0.91 -16.78
C GLY A 217 -18.56 -0.20 -17.82
N CYS A 218 -19.45 -0.20 -18.81
CA CYS A 218 -19.45 -1.22 -19.87
C CYS A 218 -18.23 -1.14 -20.81
N GLY A 219 -17.46 -0.05 -20.74
CA GLY A 219 -16.28 0.18 -21.55
C GLY A 219 -16.57 0.02 -23.04
N THR A 220 -15.66 -0.63 -23.75
CA THR A 220 -15.81 -0.91 -25.19
C THR A 220 -16.70 -2.12 -25.47
N GLY A 221 -17.38 -2.68 -24.47
CA GLY A 221 -18.33 -3.79 -24.63
C GLY A 221 -17.72 -5.18 -24.57
N LEU A 222 -16.56 -5.35 -23.90
CA LEU A 222 -15.85 -6.63 -23.81
C LEU A 222 -16.72 -7.75 -23.22
N LEU A 223 -17.36 -7.52 -22.06
CA LEU A 223 -18.29 -8.48 -21.48
C LEU A 223 -19.70 -8.36 -22.09
N LEU A 224 -20.14 -7.12 -22.33
CA LEU A 224 -21.44 -6.79 -22.91
C LEU A 224 -21.74 -7.62 -24.16
N SER A 225 -20.78 -7.73 -25.08
CA SER A 225 -20.95 -8.42 -26.37
C SER A 225 -21.33 -9.89 -26.23
N SER A 226 -20.93 -10.54 -25.12
CA SER A 226 -21.22 -11.94 -24.82
C SER A 226 -22.42 -12.13 -23.88
N ILE A 227 -22.69 -11.18 -22.98
CA ILE A 227 -23.79 -11.28 -22.00
C ILE A 227 -25.11 -10.80 -22.59
N ALA A 228 -25.12 -9.63 -23.24
CA ALA A 228 -26.33 -8.98 -23.73
C ALA A 228 -27.16 -9.81 -24.73
N PRO A 229 -26.58 -10.65 -25.62
CA PRO A 229 -27.36 -11.52 -26.50
C PRO A 229 -28.25 -12.53 -25.76
N ASN A 230 -27.93 -12.84 -24.50
CA ASN A 230 -28.66 -13.80 -23.66
C ASN A 230 -29.70 -13.12 -22.75
N CYS A 231 -29.80 -11.79 -22.79
CA CYS A 231 -30.64 -10.99 -21.89
C CYS A 231 -31.72 -10.25 -22.70
N PRO A 232 -33.02 -10.36 -22.35
CA PRO A 232 -34.08 -9.59 -23.03
C PRO A 232 -33.93 -8.06 -22.93
N GLN A 233 -33.38 -7.54 -21.82
CA GLN A 233 -33.14 -6.11 -21.62
C GLN A 233 -31.74 -5.87 -21.06
N TYR A 234 -31.00 -4.95 -21.68
CA TYR A 234 -29.62 -4.67 -21.29
C TYR A 234 -29.31 -3.18 -21.39
N TRP A 235 -28.91 -2.57 -20.29
CA TRP A 235 -28.49 -1.18 -20.21
C TRP A 235 -26.99 -1.12 -19.91
N GLY A 236 -26.22 -0.49 -20.80
CA GLY A 236 -24.80 -0.19 -20.58
C GLY A 236 -24.61 1.28 -20.22
N THR A 237 -23.84 1.56 -19.19
CA THR A 237 -23.47 2.93 -18.81
C THR A 237 -21.97 3.07 -18.79
N ASP A 238 -21.46 4.21 -19.26
CA ASP A 238 -20.04 4.55 -19.19
C ASP A 238 -19.88 6.07 -19.16
N PHE A 239 -18.83 6.58 -18.51
CA PHE A 239 -18.54 8.01 -18.53
C PHE A 239 -17.91 8.42 -19.88
N SER A 240 -17.24 7.50 -20.59
CA SER A 240 -16.52 7.78 -21.82
C SER A 240 -17.45 7.73 -23.04
N PRO A 241 -17.63 8.86 -23.76
CA PRO A 241 -18.41 8.85 -25.00
C PRO A 241 -17.75 8.01 -26.11
N VAL A 242 -16.41 7.91 -26.11
CA VAL A 242 -15.64 7.12 -27.08
C VAL A 242 -15.94 5.63 -26.91
N ALA A 243 -15.97 5.15 -25.66
CA ALA A 243 -16.31 3.77 -25.33
C ALA A 243 -17.73 3.41 -25.81
N LEU A 244 -18.72 4.25 -25.48
CA LEU A 244 -20.11 4.04 -25.92
C LEU A 244 -20.26 4.07 -27.45
N GLN A 245 -19.49 4.90 -28.15
CA GLN A 245 -19.48 4.92 -29.61
C GLN A 245 -18.96 3.59 -30.20
N GLN A 246 -17.97 2.95 -29.56
CA GLN A 246 -17.52 1.62 -29.97
C GLN A 246 -18.60 0.55 -29.74
N VAL A 247 -19.32 0.62 -28.62
CA VAL A 247 -20.46 -0.28 -28.38
C VAL A 247 -21.58 -0.07 -29.40
N GLU A 248 -21.84 1.18 -29.84
CA GLU A 248 -22.78 1.43 -30.94
C GLU A 248 -22.32 0.84 -32.30
N GLN A 249 -21.01 0.71 -32.52
CA GLN A 249 -20.49 -0.02 -33.68
C GLN A 249 -20.70 -1.52 -33.51
N LEU A 250 -20.44 -2.07 -32.31
CA LEU A 250 -20.70 -3.47 -31.97
C LEU A 250 -22.16 -3.88 -32.19
N LYS A 251 -23.11 -3.02 -31.82
CA LYS A 251 -24.55 -3.25 -32.02
C LYS A 251 -24.93 -3.46 -33.49
N ARG A 252 -24.10 -3.01 -34.44
CA ARG A 252 -24.31 -3.18 -35.89
C ARG A 252 -23.66 -4.45 -36.44
N THR A 253 -22.64 -4.98 -35.77
CA THR A 253 -21.82 -6.10 -36.26
C THR A 253 -22.17 -7.42 -35.57
N VAL A 254 -22.55 -7.39 -34.28
CA VAL A 254 -22.89 -8.57 -33.48
C VAL A 254 -24.41 -8.77 -33.48
N ALA A 255 -24.84 -10.01 -33.73
CA ALA A 255 -26.26 -10.36 -33.69
C ALA A 255 -26.84 -10.19 -32.28
N ASN A 256 -28.13 -9.88 -32.20
CA ASN A 256 -28.88 -9.75 -30.94
C ASN A 256 -28.30 -8.71 -29.96
N LEU A 257 -27.83 -7.56 -30.45
CA LEU A 257 -27.47 -6.42 -29.59
C LEU A 257 -28.35 -5.17 -29.85
N ALA A 258 -29.30 -5.23 -30.78
CA ALA A 258 -30.12 -4.08 -31.15
C ALA A 258 -30.97 -3.51 -30.00
N HIS A 259 -31.29 -4.33 -29.00
CA HIS A 259 -32.06 -3.95 -27.82
C HIS A 259 -31.23 -3.29 -26.70
N VAL A 260 -29.90 -3.25 -26.83
CA VAL A 260 -29.00 -2.65 -25.84
C VAL A 260 -29.18 -1.13 -25.81
N ALA A 261 -29.53 -0.60 -24.64
CA ALA A 261 -29.62 0.84 -24.39
C ALA A 261 -28.31 1.35 -23.76
N LEU A 262 -27.78 2.47 -24.26
CA LEU A 262 -26.50 3.02 -23.81
C LEU A 262 -26.69 4.44 -23.26
N PHE A 263 -26.06 4.73 -22.11
CA PHE A 263 -26.19 6.04 -21.45
C PHE A 263 -24.82 6.55 -20.99
N LYS A 264 -24.50 7.81 -21.35
CA LYS A 264 -23.31 8.50 -20.82
C LYS A 264 -23.57 8.94 -19.39
N ARG A 265 -22.94 8.26 -18.42
CA ARG A 265 -23.13 8.50 -16.98
C ARG A 265 -21.92 8.08 -16.16
N THR A 266 -21.70 8.76 -15.03
CA THR A 266 -20.75 8.30 -14.03
C THR A 266 -21.34 7.14 -13.22
N ALA A 267 -20.50 6.35 -12.56
CA ALA A 267 -20.94 5.18 -11.81
C ALA A 267 -21.87 5.49 -10.63
N ASP A 268 -21.87 6.73 -10.12
CA ASP A 268 -22.75 7.19 -9.04
C ASP A 268 -24.06 7.81 -9.54
N ASP A 269 -24.24 7.96 -10.85
CA ASP A 269 -25.43 8.57 -11.45
C ASP A 269 -26.51 7.52 -11.80
N PHE A 270 -27.46 7.38 -10.86
CA PHE A 270 -28.65 6.54 -11.00
C PHE A 270 -29.89 7.38 -11.30
N SER A 271 -29.75 8.61 -11.84
CA SER A 271 -30.89 9.46 -12.14
C SER A 271 -31.89 8.73 -13.05
N ASP A 272 -33.19 8.94 -12.85
CA ASP A 272 -34.23 8.39 -13.73
C ASP A 272 -34.34 6.85 -13.76
N MET A 273 -33.57 6.13 -12.92
CA MET A 273 -33.72 4.69 -12.71
C MET A 273 -34.78 4.44 -11.64
N GLY A 274 -35.84 3.71 -11.99
CA GLY A 274 -36.88 3.31 -11.05
C GLY A 274 -36.37 2.33 -10.00
N GLN A 275 -36.99 2.32 -8.81
CA GLN A 275 -36.74 1.27 -7.83
C GLN A 275 -37.10 -0.10 -8.40
N GLU A 276 -36.33 -1.13 -8.02
CA GLU A 276 -36.59 -2.52 -8.41
C GLU A 276 -36.78 -2.70 -9.95
N SER A 277 -36.02 -1.95 -10.74
CA SER A 277 -36.09 -1.99 -12.20
C SER A 277 -35.34 -3.20 -12.78
N PHE A 278 -34.21 -3.59 -12.19
CA PHE A 278 -33.27 -4.58 -12.73
C PHE A 278 -33.24 -5.84 -11.87
N ASP A 279 -32.98 -7.01 -12.45
CA ASP A 279 -32.66 -8.22 -11.66
C ASP A 279 -31.15 -8.42 -11.50
N THR A 280 -30.34 -7.84 -12.38
CA THR A 280 -28.87 -7.97 -12.31
C THR A 280 -28.19 -6.64 -12.56
N VAL A 281 -27.31 -6.22 -11.63
CA VAL A 281 -26.40 -5.09 -11.81
C VAL A 281 -24.97 -5.60 -11.88
N ILE A 282 -24.19 -5.16 -12.87
CA ILE A 282 -22.80 -5.60 -13.09
C ILE A 282 -21.87 -4.39 -12.87
N LEU A 283 -20.86 -4.58 -12.02
CA LEU A 283 -19.73 -3.70 -11.80
C LEU A 283 -18.44 -4.51 -11.96
N ASN A 284 -18.01 -4.78 -13.19
CA ASN A 284 -16.82 -5.60 -13.44
C ASN A 284 -15.63 -4.74 -13.85
N SER A 285 -14.51 -4.85 -13.12
CA SER A 285 -13.26 -4.09 -13.36
C SER A 285 -13.44 -2.56 -13.43
N VAL A 286 -14.41 -2.03 -12.67
CA VAL A 286 -14.71 -0.59 -12.61
C VAL A 286 -14.35 0.03 -11.26
N ILE A 287 -14.50 -0.73 -10.17
CA ILE A 287 -14.41 -0.16 -8.83
C ILE A 287 -12.99 0.28 -8.47
N GLN A 288 -11.96 -0.26 -9.13
CA GLN A 288 -10.57 0.13 -8.92
C GLN A 288 -10.31 1.60 -9.33
N TYR A 289 -11.19 2.22 -10.12
CA TYR A 289 -11.07 3.61 -10.55
C TYR A 289 -11.88 4.57 -9.67
N PHE A 290 -12.53 4.05 -8.62
CA PHE A 290 -13.28 4.90 -7.69
C PHE A 290 -12.34 5.65 -6.75
N PRO A 291 -12.68 6.88 -6.37
CA PRO A 291 -11.76 7.74 -5.61
C PRO A 291 -11.51 7.28 -4.18
N ASN A 292 -12.47 6.57 -3.57
CA ASN A 292 -12.36 6.06 -2.21
C ASN A 292 -13.51 5.07 -1.92
N VAL A 293 -13.40 4.41 -0.77
CA VAL A 293 -14.41 3.46 -0.28
C VAL A 293 -15.79 4.08 -0.03
N THR A 294 -15.88 5.38 0.28
CA THR A 294 -17.19 6.03 0.52
C THR A 294 -17.98 6.14 -0.77
N TYR A 295 -17.31 6.50 -1.87
CA TYR A 295 -17.92 6.51 -3.20
C TYR A 295 -18.43 5.11 -3.58
N LEU A 296 -17.65 4.05 -3.34
CA LEU A 296 -18.09 2.66 -3.57
C LEU A 296 -19.35 2.31 -2.75
N ILE A 297 -19.39 2.68 -1.47
CA ILE A 297 -20.55 2.44 -0.60
C ILE A 297 -21.79 3.14 -1.15
N ASP A 298 -21.67 4.38 -1.62
CA ASP A 298 -22.79 5.15 -2.18
C ASP A 298 -23.30 4.52 -3.49
N VAL A 299 -22.40 4.06 -4.37
CA VAL A 299 -22.76 3.34 -5.59
C VAL A 299 -23.49 2.03 -5.25
N LEU A 300 -22.95 1.22 -4.34
CA LEU A 300 -23.58 -0.05 -3.92
C LEU A 300 -24.92 0.18 -3.25
N LYS A 301 -25.04 1.22 -2.41
CA LYS A 301 -26.32 1.61 -1.78
C LYS A 301 -27.38 1.91 -2.83
N LYS A 302 -27.04 2.67 -3.87
CA LYS A 302 -27.97 2.99 -4.98
C LYS A 302 -28.29 1.74 -5.79
N ALA A 303 -27.29 0.91 -6.12
CA ALA A 303 -27.49 -0.36 -6.81
C ALA A 303 -28.47 -1.29 -6.06
N ILE A 304 -28.34 -1.42 -4.74
CA ILE A 304 -29.27 -2.21 -3.90
C ILE A 304 -30.72 -1.72 -4.01
N THR A 305 -30.96 -0.42 -4.23
CA THR A 305 -32.32 0.13 -4.34
C THR A 305 -33.00 -0.11 -5.69
N ILE A 306 -32.22 -0.29 -6.76
CA ILE A 306 -32.75 -0.50 -8.11
C ILE A 306 -32.86 -1.99 -8.48
N VAL A 307 -32.26 -2.88 -7.69
CA VAL A 307 -32.33 -4.33 -7.88
C VAL A 307 -33.61 -4.89 -7.26
N LYS A 308 -34.32 -5.72 -8.03
CA LYS A 308 -35.53 -6.43 -7.62
C LYS A 308 -35.26 -7.43 -6.48
N PRO A 309 -36.26 -7.72 -5.63
CA PRO A 309 -36.15 -8.83 -4.69
C PRO A 309 -35.82 -10.15 -5.41
N GLY A 310 -34.81 -10.86 -4.89
CA GLY A 310 -34.23 -12.07 -5.49
C GLY A 310 -33.10 -11.81 -6.50
N GLY A 311 -32.91 -10.56 -6.94
CA GLY A 311 -31.88 -10.16 -7.90
C GLY A 311 -30.46 -10.07 -7.31
N HIS A 312 -29.50 -9.78 -8.18
CA HIS A 312 -28.07 -9.88 -7.90
C HIS A 312 -27.30 -8.59 -8.29
N ILE A 313 -26.25 -8.30 -7.53
CA ILE A 313 -25.20 -7.35 -7.90
C ILE A 313 -23.92 -8.14 -8.04
N PHE A 314 -23.36 -8.18 -9.24
CA PHE A 314 -22.07 -8.79 -9.54
C PHE A 314 -20.99 -7.71 -9.50
N VAL A 315 -20.08 -7.79 -8.53
CA VAL A 315 -18.91 -6.91 -8.43
C VAL A 315 -17.68 -7.73 -8.78
N GLY A 316 -17.21 -7.58 -10.00
CA GLY A 316 -16.19 -8.43 -10.59
C GLY A 316 -14.82 -7.79 -10.62
N ASP A 317 -13.80 -8.66 -10.63
CA ASP A 317 -12.40 -8.29 -10.87
C ASP A 317 -11.82 -7.33 -9.80
N VAL A 318 -12.25 -7.51 -8.56
CA VAL A 318 -11.86 -6.67 -7.42
C VAL A 318 -10.43 -6.98 -7.01
N ARG A 319 -9.57 -5.96 -6.88
CA ARG A 319 -8.21 -6.13 -6.34
C ARG A 319 -8.22 -6.37 -4.84
N SER A 320 -7.44 -7.36 -4.38
CA SER A 320 -7.39 -7.77 -2.98
C SER A 320 -6.41 -6.97 -2.13
N LEU A 321 -6.93 -6.30 -1.09
CA LEU A 321 -6.11 -5.53 -0.15
C LEU A 321 -5.15 -6.41 0.66
N PRO A 322 -5.57 -7.57 1.22
CA PRO A 322 -4.64 -8.49 1.89
C PRO A 322 -3.47 -8.94 1.02
N LEU A 323 -3.69 -9.11 -0.29
CA LEU A 323 -2.66 -9.55 -1.23
C LEU A 323 -1.88 -8.42 -1.91
N LEU A 324 -2.17 -7.16 -1.59
CA LEU A 324 -1.57 -6.01 -2.28
C LEU A 324 -0.03 -6.01 -2.14
N LYS A 325 0.49 -6.32 -0.95
CA LYS A 325 1.94 -6.44 -0.74
C LYS A 325 2.54 -7.59 -1.53
N ALA A 326 1.85 -8.73 -1.60
CA ALA A 326 2.29 -9.90 -2.36
C ALA A 326 2.39 -9.59 -3.86
N TYR A 327 1.39 -8.89 -4.40
CA TYR A 327 1.38 -8.40 -5.78
C TYR A 327 2.54 -7.46 -6.08
N HIS A 328 2.73 -6.41 -5.26
CA HIS A 328 3.85 -5.49 -5.49
C HIS A 328 5.21 -6.18 -5.33
N ALA A 329 5.33 -7.11 -4.38
CA ALA A 329 6.52 -7.93 -4.22
C ALA A 329 6.81 -8.80 -5.43
N SER A 330 5.81 -9.46 -6.02
CA SER A 330 5.99 -10.31 -7.19
C SER A 330 6.42 -9.51 -8.42
N VAL A 331 5.78 -8.36 -8.67
CA VAL A 331 6.11 -7.47 -9.79
C VAL A 331 7.51 -6.89 -9.65
N GLN A 332 7.84 -6.36 -8.46
CA GLN A 332 9.18 -5.81 -8.23
C GLN A 332 10.25 -6.89 -8.25
N LEU A 333 9.95 -8.10 -7.75
CA LEU A 333 10.85 -9.23 -7.86
C LEU A 333 11.09 -9.60 -9.31
N TYR A 334 10.09 -9.57 -10.18
CA TYR A 334 10.24 -9.87 -11.61
C TYR A 334 11.12 -8.82 -12.33
N GLN A 335 10.91 -7.54 -12.04
CA GLN A 335 11.61 -6.43 -12.71
C GLN A 335 13.02 -6.17 -12.17
N ALA A 336 13.35 -6.67 -10.98
CA ALA A 336 14.63 -6.40 -10.32
C ALA A 336 15.83 -7.09 -11.02
N PRO A 337 17.03 -6.48 -11.03
CA PRO A 337 18.25 -7.20 -11.38
C PRO A 337 18.62 -8.21 -10.29
N ASP A 338 19.32 -9.29 -10.65
CA ASP A 338 19.75 -10.34 -9.69
C ASP A 338 20.64 -9.81 -8.56
N SER A 339 21.36 -8.72 -8.81
CA SER A 339 22.26 -8.07 -7.84
C SER A 339 21.52 -7.21 -6.81
N LEU A 340 20.22 -6.96 -6.97
CA LEU A 340 19.44 -6.15 -6.03
C LEU A 340 19.37 -6.85 -4.68
N THR A 341 19.64 -6.11 -3.60
CA THR A 341 19.57 -6.65 -2.24
C THR A 341 18.13 -6.80 -1.77
N GLN A 342 17.92 -7.65 -0.76
CA GLN A 342 16.64 -7.78 -0.07
C GLN A 342 16.07 -6.45 0.42
N LEU A 343 16.91 -5.63 1.04
CA LEU A 343 16.50 -4.34 1.59
C LEU A 343 16.05 -3.38 0.47
N GLU A 344 16.76 -3.33 -0.64
CA GLU A 344 16.39 -2.51 -1.80
C GLU A 344 15.08 -2.99 -2.45
N LEU A 345 14.86 -4.31 -2.53
CA LEU A 345 13.59 -4.83 -3.02
C LEU A 345 12.44 -4.44 -2.08
N GLN A 346 12.63 -4.59 -0.76
CA GLN A 346 11.65 -4.21 0.25
C GLN A 346 11.25 -2.73 0.12
N GLN A 347 12.23 -1.83 -0.08
CA GLN A 347 11.97 -0.41 -0.29
C GLN A 347 11.16 -0.14 -1.57
N ARG A 348 11.48 -0.81 -2.68
CA ARG A 348 10.71 -0.69 -3.92
C ARG A 348 9.27 -1.13 -3.73
N VAL A 349 9.04 -2.24 -3.02
CA VAL A 349 7.69 -2.73 -2.71
C VAL A 349 6.91 -1.71 -1.89
N GLN A 350 7.50 -1.17 -0.81
CA GLN A 350 6.85 -0.16 0.02
C GLN A 350 6.55 1.14 -0.75
N GLN A 351 7.47 1.56 -1.62
CA GLN A 351 7.26 2.71 -2.49
C GLN A 351 6.06 2.51 -3.42
N ARG A 352 5.97 1.33 -4.06
CA ARG A 352 4.85 1.01 -4.95
C ARG A 352 3.52 0.92 -4.21
N MET A 353 3.50 0.33 -3.01
CA MET A 353 2.30 0.30 -2.18
C MET A 353 1.77 1.71 -1.83
N ARG A 354 2.66 2.68 -1.57
CA ARG A 354 2.26 4.08 -1.31
C ARG A 354 1.79 4.84 -2.54
N GLN A 355 2.19 4.39 -3.72
CA GLN A 355 1.82 4.97 -5.00
C GLN A 355 0.64 4.21 -5.65
N GLU A 356 -0.05 3.37 -4.88
CA GLU A 356 -1.23 2.67 -5.37
C GLU A 356 -2.37 3.67 -5.57
N GLU A 357 -2.62 4.00 -6.83
CA GLU A 357 -3.62 4.98 -7.28
C GLU A 357 -4.98 4.33 -7.58
N GLU A 358 -5.04 2.99 -7.63
CA GLU A 358 -6.29 2.26 -7.75
C GLU A 358 -6.90 1.94 -6.39
N LEU A 359 -8.23 1.85 -6.33
CA LEU A 359 -8.95 1.39 -5.15
C LEU A 359 -8.84 -0.13 -5.03
N VAL A 360 -8.36 -0.59 -3.89
CA VAL A 360 -8.11 -1.99 -3.54
C VAL A 360 -8.93 -2.32 -2.30
N ILE A 361 -9.69 -3.41 -2.34
CA ILE A 361 -10.73 -3.72 -1.33
C ILE A 361 -10.41 -5.03 -0.61
N ASP A 362 -10.49 -4.99 0.72
CA ASP A 362 -10.45 -6.18 1.57
C ASP A 362 -11.75 -6.97 1.41
N PRO A 363 -11.73 -8.30 1.18
CA PRO A 363 -12.94 -9.11 1.08
C PRO A 363 -13.90 -8.98 2.27
N THR A 364 -13.38 -8.69 3.46
CA THR A 364 -14.20 -8.44 4.67
C THR A 364 -15.01 -7.14 4.61
N PHE A 365 -14.76 -6.26 3.63
CA PHE A 365 -15.62 -5.14 3.28
C PHE A 365 -17.05 -5.61 2.99
N PHE A 366 -17.18 -6.60 2.11
CA PHE A 366 -18.48 -7.07 1.64
C PHE A 366 -19.24 -7.81 2.74
N THR A 367 -18.52 -8.49 3.64
CA THR A 367 -19.13 -9.13 4.82
C THR A 367 -19.65 -8.07 5.81
N ALA A 368 -18.96 -6.93 5.93
CA ALA A 368 -19.40 -5.80 6.73
C ALA A 368 -20.60 -5.04 6.11
N LEU A 369 -20.74 -5.00 4.78
CA LEU A 369 -21.88 -4.37 4.10
C LEU A 369 -23.23 -4.93 4.58
N LYS A 370 -23.32 -6.25 4.80
CA LYS A 370 -24.56 -6.90 5.26
C LYS A 370 -25.13 -6.27 6.53
N HIS A 371 -24.27 -5.87 7.45
CA HIS A 371 -24.67 -5.25 8.72
C HIS A 371 -25.24 -3.83 8.54
N HIS A 372 -24.84 -3.16 7.46
CA HIS A 372 -25.25 -1.80 7.14
C HIS A 372 -26.41 -1.75 6.14
N PHE A 373 -26.57 -2.80 5.32
CA PHE A 373 -27.60 -2.93 4.30
C PHE A 373 -28.43 -4.21 4.53
N PRO A 374 -29.49 -4.16 5.37
CA PRO A 374 -30.29 -5.34 5.73
C PRO A 374 -30.98 -6.04 4.55
N LYS A 375 -31.15 -5.35 3.42
CA LYS A 375 -31.68 -5.93 2.18
C LYS A 375 -30.77 -7.01 1.58
N LEU A 376 -29.47 -7.02 1.91
CA LEU A 376 -28.55 -8.05 1.45
C LEU A 376 -28.76 -9.35 2.24
N THR A 377 -29.34 -10.36 1.60
CA THR A 377 -29.65 -11.64 2.27
C THR A 377 -28.53 -12.65 2.12
N ASN A 378 -27.79 -12.59 1.02
CA ASN A 378 -26.75 -13.56 0.67
C ASN A 378 -25.58 -12.91 -0.09
N MET A 379 -24.37 -13.46 0.08
CA MET A 379 -23.13 -12.93 -0.50
C MET A 379 -22.16 -14.08 -0.75
N GLN A 380 -21.53 -14.05 -1.92
CA GLN A 380 -20.49 -14.97 -2.30
C GLN A 380 -19.23 -14.18 -2.64
N ILE A 381 -18.09 -14.58 -2.07
CA ILE A 381 -16.78 -14.02 -2.38
C ILE A 381 -15.95 -15.16 -2.95
N GLN A 382 -15.65 -15.08 -4.25
CA GLN A 382 -15.10 -16.17 -5.03
C GLN A 382 -13.72 -15.79 -5.59
N LEU A 383 -12.80 -16.75 -5.59
CA LEU A 383 -11.55 -16.60 -6.32
C LEU A 383 -11.81 -16.58 -7.83
N LYS A 384 -10.98 -15.87 -8.59
CA LYS A 384 -11.02 -15.91 -10.05
C LYS A 384 -10.78 -17.34 -10.57
N ARG A 385 -11.53 -17.72 -11.60
CA ARG A 385 -11.32 -18.97 -12.34
C ARG A 385 -10.22 -18.76 -13.39
N GLY A 386 -9.45 -19.80 -13.68
CA GLY A 386 -8.46 -19.80 -14.76
C GLY A 386 -7.26 -20.70 -14.48
N HIS A 387 -6.76 -21.34 -15.53
CA HIS A 387 -5.55 -22.17 -15.53
C HIS A 387 -4.29 -21.33 -15.70
N HIS A 388 -4.39 -20.17 -16.35
CA HIS A 388 -3.29 -19.23 -16.46
C HIS A 388 -3.12 -18.45 -15.16
N HIS A 389 -1.94 -18.55 -14.55
CA HIS A 389 -1.62 -17.89 -13.29
C HIS A 389 -0.96 -16.53 -13.53
N ASN A 390 -1.77 -15.49 -13.68
CA ASN A 390 -1.34 -14.12 -13.91
C ASN A 390 -1.86 -13.18 -12.80
N GLU A 391 -1.68 -11.88 -12.97
CA GLU A 391 -2.11 -10.91 -11.96
C GLU A 391 -3.64 -10.86 -11.75
N LEU A 392 -4.42 -11.19 -12.77
CA LEU A 392 -5.89 -11.22 -12.70
C LEU A 392 -6.35 -12.43 -11.87
N THR A 393 -5.81 -13.61 -12.15
CA THR A 393 -6.25 -14.85 -11.47
C THR A 393 -5.67 -15.05 -10.06
N ARG A 394 -4.53 -14.39 -9.75
CA ARG A 394 -3.86 -14.51 -8.44
C ARG A 394 -4.34 -13.49 -7.40
N PHE A 395 -4.57 -12.24 -7.81
CA PHE A 395 -4.74 -11.12 -6.85
C PHE A 395 -6.10 -10.44 -6.92
N ARG A 396 -7.01 -10.94 -7.77
CA ARG A 396 -8.37 -10.43 -7.91
C ARG A 396 -9.42 -11.48 -7.55
N TYR A 397 -10.62 -11.01 -7.27
CA TYR A 397 -11.75 -11.83 -6.85
C TYR A 397 -13.08 -11.26 -7.34
N ASP A 398 -14.10 -12.10 -7.31
CA ASP A 398 -15.47 -11.74 -7.68
C ASP A 398 -16.39 -11.79 -6.46
N VAL A 399 -17.38 -10.91 -6.45
CA VAL A 399 -18.38 -10.83 -5.40
C VAL A 399 -19.78 -10.84 -6.01
N ILE A 400 -20.63 -11.71 -5.49
CA ILE A 400 -22.06 -11.76 -5.85
C ILE A 400 -22.85 -11.39 -4.61
N LEU A 401 -23.61 -10.29 -4.68
CA LEU A 401 -24.52 -9.84 -3.62
C LEU A 401 -25.95 -10.13 -4.05
N GLN A 402 -26.74 -10.78 -3.20
CA GLN A 402 -28.15 -11.04 -3.47
C GLN A 402 -29.05 -10.13 -2.63
N VAL A 403 -30.00 -9.47 -3.28
CA VAL A 403 -30.94 -8.53 -2.66
C VAL A 403 -32.25 -9.25 -2.37
N GLU A 404 -32.65 -9.31 -1.10
CA GLU A 404 -33.94 -9.87 -0.63
C GLU A 404 -34.27 -11.28 -1.17
N GLY A 405 -33.25 -12.07 -1.49
CA GLY A 405 -33.40 -13.47 -1.91
C GLY A 405 -33.70 -14.44 -0.75
N PRO A 406 -34.11 -15.69 -1.05
CA PRO A 406 -34.39 -16.69 -0.03
C PRO A 406 -33.17 -16.94 0.85
N VAL A 407 -33.37 -16.91 2.17
CA VAL A 407 -32.31 -17.20 3.13
C VAL A 407 -32.07 -18.71 3.13
N SER A 408 -30.91 -19.16 2.63
CA SER A 408 -30.54 -20.58 2.66
C SER A 408 -30.59 -21.13 4.10
N GLN A 409 -31.09 -22.37 4.26
CA GLN A 409 -31.04 -23.05 5.55
C GLN A 409 -29.61 -23.49 5.86
N THR A 410 -29.19 -23.37 7.12
CA THR A 410 -27.90 -23.90 7.58
C THR A 410 -27.91 -25.42 7.53
N VAL A 411 -26.89 -25.99 6.90
CA VAL A 411 -26.57 -27.40 7.04
C VAL A 411 -25.43 -27.51 8.06
N ASP A 412 -25.59 -28.39 9.05
CA ASP A 412 -24.53 -28.72 10.00
C ASP A 412 -23.51 -29.58 9.27
N ILE A 413 -22.32 -29.02 9.03
CA ILE A 413 -21.29 -29.62 8.19
C ILE A 413 -20.01 -29.77 9.02
N PRO A 414 -19.39 -30.96 9.07
CA PRO A 414 -18.11 -31.14 9.72
C PRO A 414 -16.99 -30.36 9.01
N TRP A 415 -16.21 -29.61 9.79
CA TRP A 415 -15.05 -28.84 9.31
C TRP A 415 -13.74 -29.42 9.84
N GLN A 416 -12.70 -29.37 9.01
CA GLN A 416 -11.32 -29.65 9.43
C GLN A 416 -10.39 -28.50 9.03
N ASP A 417 -9.36 -28.26 9.82
CA ASP A 417 -8.32 -27.29 9.50
C ASP A 417 -7.20 -27.93 8.68
N TRP A 418 -6.83 -27.29 7.56
CA TRP A 418 -5.76 -27.77 6.68
C TRP A 418 -4.44 -27.92 7.41
N GLN A 419 -4.09 -26.96 8.27
CA GLN A 419 -2.82 -26.96 9.00
C GLN A 419 -2.65 -28.21 9.89
N SER A 420 -3.74 -28.69 10.50
CA SER A 420 -3.71 -29.88 11.35
C SER A 420 -3.74 -31.18 10.53
N HIS A 421 -4.49 -31.19 9.41
CA HIS A 421 -4.66 -32.37 8.57
C HIS A 421 -4.57 -31.99 7.08
N PRO A 422 -3.35 -31.79 6.55
CA PRO A 422 -3.15 -31.45 5.14
C PRO A 422 -3.68 -32.57 4.25
N LEU A 423 -4.37 -32.19 3.17
CA LEU A 423 -4.85 -33.15 2.18
C LEU A 423 -4.03 -33.04 0.89
N THR A 424 -4.11 -34.05 0.04
CA THR A 424 -3.63 -33.98 -1.34
C THR A 424 -4.82 -34.26 -2.24
N LEU A 425 -4.75 -33.83 -3.50
CA LEU A 425 -5.84 -34.09 -4.44
C LEU A 425 -6.19 -35.60 -4.54
N PRO A 426 -5.21 -36.53 -4.58
CA PRO A 426 -5.51 -37.96 -4.56
C PRO A 426 -6.22 -38.45 -3.28
N THR A 427 -5.79 -38.01 -2.09
CA THR A 427 -6.41 -38.44 -0.83
C THR A 427 -7.81 -37.84 -0.67
N LEU A 428 -8.01 -36.60 -1.12
CA LEU A 428 -9.30 -35.94 -1.18
C LEU A 428 -10.27 -36.69 -2.10
N ARG A 429 -9.84 -37.02 -3.32
CA ARG A 429 -10.62 -37.80 -4.29
C ARG A 429 -11.00 -39.16 -3.73
N GLN A 430 -10.06 -39.86 -3.11
CA GLN A 430 -10.30 -41.15 -2.47
C GLN A 430 -11.35 -41.04 -1.35
N ARG A 431 -11.27 -40.01 -0.51
CA ARG A 431 -12.23 -39.76 0.58
C ARG A 431 -13.65 -39.52 0.04
N LEU A 432 -13.79 -38.71 -1.01
CA LEU A 432 -15.08 -38.42 -1.64
C LEU A 432 -15.70 -39.68 -2.28
N LEU A 433 -14.87 -40.51 -2.95
CA LEU A 433 -15.30 -41.79 -3.53
C LEU A 433 -15.65 -42.85 -2.49
N GLN A 434 -14.94 -42.91 -1.36
CA GLN A 434 -15.25 -43.82 -0.25
C GLN A 434 -16.58 -43.46 0.43
N GLY A 435 -16.87 -42.16 0.57
CA GLY A 435 -18.19 -41.67 1.00
C GLY A 435 -19.32 -42.15 0.08
N GLU A 436 -19.06 -42.29 -1.22
CA GLU A 436 -20.02 -42.76 -2.22
C GLU A 436 -20.28 -44.29 -2.16
N ARG A 437 -19.24 -45.10 -1.90
CA ARG A 437 -19.37 -46.57 -1.81
C ARG A 437 -20.23 -47.02 -0.63
N GLY A 438 -20.13 -46.34 0.51
CA GLY A 438 -21.01 -46.58 1.67
C GLY A 438 -22.50 -46.31 1.40
N SER A 439 -22.81 -45.51 0.37
CA SER A 439 -24.19 -45.20 -0.05
C SER A 439 -24.73 -46.06 -1.20
N LYS A 440 -23.87 -46.74 -1.98
CA LYS A 440 -24.29 -47.53 -3.17
C LYS A 440 -24.34 -49.05 -2.96
N GLU A 441 -23.70 -49.61 -1.94
CA GLU A 441 -23.79 -51.06 -1.62
C GLU A 441 -25.07 -51.39 -0.81
N LYS A 442 -26.25 -51.15 -1.39
CA LYS A 442 -27.50 -51.83 -1.02
C LYS A 442 -28.12 -52.45 -2.26
N GLY A 443 -27.50 -53.53 -2.69
CA GLY A 443 -28.00 -54.42 -3.73
C GLY A 443 -27.38 -55.79 -3.55
N ASN A 444 -28.10 -56.63 -2.79
CA ASN A 444 -27.90 -58.06 -2.58
C ASN A 444 -26.86 -58.52 -1.53
N GLU A 445 -27.42 -59.26 -0.56
CA GLU A 445 -26.79 -60.32 0.24
C GLU A 445 -25.81 -59.91 1.35
N LYS A 446 -26.37 -59.56 2.52
CA LYS A 446 -26.42 -60.46 3.68
C LYS A 446 -26.98 -59.72 4.89
N GLU A 447 -28.17 -60.13 5.30
CA GLU A 447 -28.69 -59.95 6.65
C GLU A 447 -27.83 -60.74 7.65
N GLU A 448 -27.84 -60.26 8.88
CA GLU A 448 -27.26 -60.80 10.12
C GLU A 448 -25.88 -60.26 10.51
N MET A 449 -25.89 -59.54 11.65
CA MET A 449 -24.77 -58.91 12.37
C MET A 449 -24.33 -57.51 11.93
N ARG A 450 -25.22 -56.51 12.04
CA ARG A 450 -24.82 -55.11 12.34
C ARG A 450 -25.95 -54.31 12.99
N SER A 451 -26.30 -54.69 14.21
CA SER A 451 -27.05 -53.84 15.13
C SER A 451 -26.06 -52.86 15.80
N GLN A 452 -26.33 -51.55 15.69
CA GLN A 452 -25.71 -50.40 16.39
C GLN A 452 -24.64 -49.53 15.68
N ALA A 453 -24.58 -49.52 14.35
CA ALA A 453 -24.10 -48.33 13.63
C ALA A 453 -25.26 -47.78 12.80
N LYS A 454 -25.89 -46.70 13.27
CA LYS A 454 -26.75 -45.88 12.40
C LYS A 454 -25.84 -45.35 11.29
N GLU A 455 -25.86 -45.98 10.12
CA GLU A 455 -25.22 -45.48 8.91
C GLU A 455 -25.91 -44.18 8.49
N THR A 456 -25.41 -43.07 9.01
CA THR A 456 -25.71 -41.74 8.49
C THR A 456 -25.12 -41.63 7.10
N PRO A 457 -25.90 -41.24 6.06
CA PRO A 457 -25.36 -40.94 4.74
C PRO A 457 -24.21 -39.94 4.88
N PHE A 458 -23.15 -40.06 4.08
CA PHE A 458 -22.00 -39.16 4.12
C PHE A 458 -22.48 -37.72 3.89
N GLN A 459 -22.62 -36.98 4.98
CA GLN A 459 -22.87 -35.55 4.96
C GLN A 459 -21.60 -34.90 4.41
N GLY A 460 -21.74 -33.88 3.55
CA GLY A 460 -20.60 -33.12 3.02
C GLY A 460 -19.62 -32.69 4.12
N PHE A 461 -18.43 -32.23 3.75
CA PHE A 461 -17.45 -31.71 4.72
C PHE A 461 -16.73 -30.49 4.18
N GLY A 462 -16.22 -29.66 5.09
CA GLY A 462 -15.44 -28.48 4.77
C GLY A 462 -13.98 -28.59 5.21
N VAL A 463 -13.09 -27.93 4.48
CA VAL A 463 -11.67 -27.78 4.81
C VAL A 463 -11.34 -26.29 4.91
N ARG A 464 -10.70 -25.89 6.00
CA ARG A 464 -10.37 -24.49 6.30
C ARG A 464 -8.92 -24.16 6.01
N GLY A 465 -8.69 -22.94 5.54
CA GLY A 465 -7.37 -22.36 5.36
C GLY A 465 -6.49 -23.18 4.41
N VAL A 466 -7.07 -23.65 3.30
CA VAL A 466 -6.33 -24.35 2.25
C VAL A 466 -5.40 -23.33 1.60
N PRO A 467 -4.06 -23.51 1.65
CA PRO A 467 -3.14 -22.61 0.98
C PRO A 467 -3.39 -22.62 -0.52
N ASN A 468 -3.40 -21.43 -1.12
CA ASN A 468 -3.62 -21.30 -2.54
C ASN A 468 -2.31 -21.54 -3.29
N ALA A 469 -2.22 -22.68 -3.99
CA ALA A 469 -1.02 -23.06 -4.71
C ALA A 469 -0.60 -22.02 -5.78
N ARG A 470 -1.55 -21.22 -6.28
CA ARG A 470 -1.28 -20.12 -7.23
C ARG A 470 -0.41 -19.01 -6.65
N LEU A 471 -0.35 -18.89 -5.31
CA LEU A 471 0.34 -17.84 -4.56
C LEU A 471 1.56 -18.36 -3.79
N GLY A 472 1.93 -19.64 -3.94
CA GLY A 472 3.00 -20.26 -3.15
C GLY A 472 4.34 -19.54 -3.30
N THR A 473 4.66 -19.08 -4.51
CA THR A 473 5.87 -18.28 -4.78
C THR A 473 5.79 -16.95 -4.03
N GLU A 474 4.69 -16.21 -4.16
CA GLU A 474 4.52 -14.89 -3.58
C GLU A 474 4.52 -14.90 -2.06
N MET A 475 3.91 -15.90 -1.43
CA MET A 475 3.97 -16.05 0.03
C MET A 475 5.41 -16.26 0.51
N LYS A 476 6.22 -17.03 -0.23
CA LYS A 476 7.65 -17.15 0.07
C LYS A 476 8.44 -15.86 -0.11
N VAL A 477 8.10 -15.05 -1.11
CA VAL A 477 8.73 -13.73 -1.28
C VAL A 477 8.41 -12.85 -0.06
N LEU A 478 7.18 -12.91 0.46
CA LEU A 478 6.81 -12.16 1.66
C LEU A 478 7.52 -12.66 2.92
N GLU A 479 7.62 -13.99 3.10
CA GLU A 479 8.41 -14.59 4.18
C GLU A 479 9.87 -14.16 4.09
N TRP A 480 10.45 -14.19 2.89
CA TRP A 480 11.81 -13.72 2.66
C TRP A 480 11.93 -12.25 3.04
N LEU A 481 11.09 -11.36 2.51
CA LEU A 481 11.11 -9.93 2.84
C LEU A 481 10.89 -9.61 4.33
N ALA A 482 10.23 -10.51 5.08
CA ALA A 482 10.02 -10.34 6.51
C ALA A 482 11.25 -10.74 7.36
N ASN A 483 12.10 -11.63 6.84
CA ASN A 483 13.28 -12.15 7.54
C ASN A 483 14.51 -11.29 7.24
N ALA A 484 15.02 -10.56 8.23
CA ALA A 484 16.13 -9.61 8.05
C ALA A 484 17.47 -10.31 7.71
N ALA A 485 17.81 -10.40 6.43
CA ALA A 485 19.09 -10.89 5.92
C ALA A 485 19.62 -9.94 4.82
N PRO A 486 20.16 -8.76 5.19
CA PRO A 486 20.46 -7.67 4.25
C PRO A 486 21.45 -8.03 3.13
N THR A 487 22.23 -9.10 3.30
CA THR A 487 23.24 -9.58 2.36
C THR A 487 22.68 -10.50 1.27
N GLU A 488 21.44 -10.97 1.40
CA GLU A 488 20.81 -11.82 0.39
C GLU A 488 20.34 -11.01 -0.81
N THR A 489 20.48 -11.59 -2.01
CA THR A 489 20.11 -10.93 -3.26
C THR A 489 18.89 -11.55 -3.92
N VAL A 490 18.25 -10.77 -4.79
CA VAL A 490 17.13 -11.23 -5.64
C VAL A 490 17.51 -12.47 -6.45
N GLY A 491 18.72 -12.55 -7.00
CA GLY A 491 19.17 -13.71 -7.77
C GLY A 491 19.19 -15.00 -6.94
N GLN A 492 19.66 -14.92 -5.69
CA GLN A 492 19.66 -16.05 -4.76
C GLN A 492 18.24 -16.50 -4.42
N LEU A 493 17.33 -15.54 -4.18
CA LEU A 493 15.91 -15.84 -3.93
C LEU A 493 15.28 -16.53 -5.15
N ARG A 494 15.49 -16.02 -6.37
CA ARG A 494 14.96 -16.63 -7.60
C ARG A 494 15.45 -18.06 -7.78
N GLU A 495 16.72 -18.32 -7.52
CA GLU A 495 17.27 -19.68 -7.55
C GLU A 495 16.58 -20.58 -6.52
N ALA A 496 16.40 -20.09 -5.28
CA ALA A 496 15.68 -20.83 -4.24
C ALA A 496 14.22 -21.12 -4.60
N LEU A 497 13.51 -20.14 -5.19
CA LEU A 497 12.13 -20.27 -5.63
C LEU A 497 11.97 -21.29 -6.77
N SER A 498 12.93 -21.35 -7.71
CA SER A 498 12.89 -22.34 -8.82
C SER A 498 12.93 -23.80 -8.36
N LYS A 499 13.45 -24.05 -7.15
CA LYS A 499 13.53 -25.37 -6.53
C LYS A 499 12.35 -25.64 -5.59
N HIS A 500 11.48 -24.66 -5.36
CA HIS A 500 10.38 -24.78 -4.43
C HIS A 500 9.14 -25.39 -5.08
N GLN A 501 8.56 -26.40 -4.42
CA GLN A 501 7.24 -26.90 -4.79
C GLN A 501 6.13 -26.08 -4.13
N PRO A 502 5.10 -25.64 -4.88
CA PRO A 502 3.97 -24.91 -4.32
C PRO A 502 3.31 -25.67 -3.18
N ILE A 503 2.96 -24.94 -2.11
CA ILE A 503 2.22 -25.48 -0.97
C ILE A 503 0.73 -25.27 -1.22
N GLY A 504 -0.09 -26.28 -0.89
CA GLY A 504 -1.54 -26.20 -0.97
C GLY A 504 -2.13 -26.80 -2.24
N LEU A 505 -3.32 -26.32 -2.64
CA LEU A 505 -4.05 -26.81 -3.81
C LEU A 505 -4.44 -25.66 -4.74
N ASP A 506 -4.41 -25.92 -6.05
CA ASP A 506 -5.00 -25.01 -7.02
C ASP A 506 -6.53 -25.15 -6.98
N PRO A 507 -7.28 -24.06 -6.79
CA PRO A 507 -8.74 -24.05 -6.89
C PRO A 507 -9.30 -24.73 -8.14
N GLU A 508 -8.63 -24.65 -9.31
CA GLU A 508 -9.11 -25.29 -10.56
C GLU A 508 -9.24 -26.80 -10.40
N TYR A 509 -8.26 -27.44 -9.75
CA TYR A 509 -8.29 -28.88 -9.53
C TYR A 509 -9.39 -29.31 -8.56
N LEU A 510 -9.74 -28.44 -7.61
CA LEU A 510 -10.85 -28.68 -6.70
C LEU A 510 -12.19 -28.57 -7.42
N TRP A 511 -12.40 -27.51 -8.20
CA TRP A 511 -13.64 -27.35 -8.97
C TRP A 511 -13.86 -28.48 -9.98
N LYS A 512 -12.79 -28.96 -10.63
CA LYS A 512 -12.85 -30.13 -11.53
C LYS A 512 -13.35 -31.41 -10.84
N LEU A 513 -13.18 -31.55 -9.52
CA LEU A 513 -13.76 -32.68 -8.79
C LEU A 513 -15.28 -32.68 -8.86
N SER A 514 -15.92 -31.51 -9.00
CA SER A 514 -17.37 -31.44 -9.21
C SER A 514 -17.74 -32.15 -10.50
N ASP A 515 -17.03 -31.92 -11.60
CA ASP A 515 -17.34 -32.58 -12.88
C ASP A 515 -17.18 -34.10 -12.82
N GLU A 516 -16.26 -34.59 -11.99
CA GLU A 516 -15.89 -36.00 -11.92
C GLU A 516 -16.66 -36.81 -10.86
N LEU A 517 -17.27 -36.15 -9.87
CA LEU A 517 -17.85 -36.79 -8.68
C LEU A 517 -19.26 -36.26 -8.39
N PRO A 518 -20.11 -37.00 -7.63
CA PRO A 518 -21.47 -36.55 -7.28
C PRO A 518 -21.50 -35.47 -6.18
N TYR A 519 -20.48 -34.62 -6.12
CA TYR A 519 -20.34 -33.53 -5.17
C TYR A 519 -20.24 -32.21 -5.92
N GLU A 520 -20.68 -31.15 -5.28
CA GLU A 520 -20.43 -29.77 -5.68
C GLU A 520 -19.35 -29.19 -4.78
N VAL A 521 -18.36 -28.54 -5.39
CA VAL A 521 -17.26 -27.90 -4.70
C VAL A 521 -17.48 -26.40 -4.64
N ILE A 522 -17.68 -25.89 -3.43
CA ILE A 522 -17.92 -24.48 -3.17
C ILE A 522 -16.69 -23.91 -2.48
N ILE A 523 -16.00 -22.99 -3.15
CA ILE A 523 -14.83 -22.29 -2.59
C ILE A 523 -15.28 -20.92 -2.09
N SER A 524 -14.86 -20.58 -0.87
CA SER A 524 -15.14 -19.28 -0.25
C SER A 524 -13.84 -18.61 0.16
N TRP A 525 -13.71 -17.34 -0.21
CA TRP A 525 -12.58 -16.50 0.20
C TRP A 525 -12.90 -15.57 1.37
N ALA A 526 -14.12 -15.63 1.93
CA ALA A 526 -14.61 -14.65 2.88
C ALA A 526 -13.86 -14.64 4.23
N ALA A 527 -13.42 -15.81 4.74
CA ALA A 527 -12.82 -15.94 6.07
C ALA A 527 -11.29 -16.14 6.05
N ALA A 528 -10.76 -16.81 5.03
CA ALA A 528 -9.34 -17.18 4.92
C ALA A 528 -8.51 -16.20 4.06
N SER A 529 -9.09 -15.10 3.57
CA SER A 529 -8.45 -14.23 2.56
C SER A 529 -7.20 -13.48 3.00
N THR A 530 -6.82 -13.55 4.28
CA THR A 530 -5.71 -12.76 4.85
C THR A 530 -4.35 -13.03 4.21
N ASP A 531 -4.09 -14.27 3.79
CA ASP A 531 -2.83 -14.70 3.17
C ASP A 531 -3.06 -15.35 1.79
N GLY A 532 -4.25 -15.16 1.23
CA GLY A 532 -4.66 -15.79 -0.03
C GLY A 532 -5.11 -17.24 0.10
N SER A 533 -5.09 -17.84 1.29
CA SER A 533 -5.74 -19.13 1.53
C SER A 533 -7.27 -19.01 1.37
N TYR A 534 -7.92 -20.15 1.19
CA TYR A 534 -9.36 -20.22 0.99
C TYR A 534 -9.96 -21.40 1.75
N ASP A 535 -11.26 -21.31 1.99
CA ASP A 535 -12.04 -22.42 2.53
C ASP A 535 -12.76 -23.14 1.40
N VAL A 536 -12.90 -24.45 1.51
CA VAL A 536 -13.61 -25.27 0.53
C VAL A 536 -14.64 -26.15 1.22
N LEU A 537 -15.83 -26.23 0.61
CA LEU A 537 -16.93 -27.07 1.03
C LEU A 537 -17.24 -28.10 -0.07
N PHE A 538 -17.31 -29.37 0.31
CA PHE A 538 -17.76 -30.46 -0.55
C PHE A 538 -19.18 -30.84 -0.14
N ALA A 539 -20.17 -30.53 -0.96
CA ALA A 539 -21.59 -30.84 -0.68
C ALA A 539 -22.13 -31.88 -1.68
N PRO A 540 -22.88 -32.91 -1.25
CA PRO A 540 -23.50 -33.86 -2.19
C PRO A 540 -24.48 -33.15 -3.14
N ARG A 541 -24.44 -33.45 -4.44
CA ARG A 541 -25.33 -32.79 -5.42
C ARG A 541 -26.81 -33.03 -5.17
N ALA A 542 -27.16 -34.21 -4.67
CA ALA A 542 -28.54 -34.56 -4.34
C ALA A 542 -29.17 -33.65 -3.27
N ASP A 543 -28.34 -32.99 -2.44
CA ASP A 543 -28.80 -32.07 -1.40
C ASP A 543 -28.97 -30.62 -1.90
N LEU A 544 -28.53 -30.30 -3.14
CA LEU A 544 -28.55 -28.95 -3.71
C LEU A 544 -29.88 -28.57 -4.36
N ASP A 545 -30.72 -29.55 -4.71
CA ASP A 545 -31.94 -29.34 -5.50
C ASP A 545 -33.00 -28.46 -4.82
N ASN A 546 -32.83 -28.07 -3.55
CA ASN A 546 -33.71 -27.06 -2.93
C ASN A 546 -33.12 -26.21 -1.77
N LYS A 547 -31.81 -26.27 -1.44
CA LYS A 547 -31.34 -25.67 -0.15
C LYS A 547 -29.96 -24.98 -0.10
N LEU A 548 -29.04 -25.19 -1.04
CA LEU A 548 -27.64 -24.75 -0.90
C LEU A 548 -27.01 -24.23 -2.22
N LYS A 549 -27.65 -23.26 -2.89
CA LYS A 549 -26.98 -22.55 -4.02
C LYS A 549 -26.06 -21.41 -3.57
N ALA A 550 -25.89 -21.26 -2.26
CA ALA A 550 -25.23 -20.12 -1.64
C ALA A 550 -24.88 -20.38 -0.17
N PHE A 551 -23.78 -19.81 0.29
CA PHE A 551 -23.42 -19.77 1.71
C PHE A 551 -24.42 -18.88 2.49
N PRO A 552 -25.25 -19.43 3.41
CA PRO A 552 -26.16 -18.58 4.17
C PRO A 552 -25.40 -17.59 5.05
N LEU A 553 -25.60 -16.29 4.82
CA LEU A 553 -24.92 -15.24 5.57
C LEU A 553 -25.42 -15.06 7.00
N SER A 554 -26.64 -15.49 7.34
CA SER A 554 -27.22 -15.25 8.69
C SER A 554 -26.61 -16.16 9.75
N ASN A 555 -26.05 -17.28 9.33
CA ASN A 555 -25.35 -18.27 10.16
C ASN A 555 -24.33 -18.98 9.28
N SER A 556 -23.41 -18.20 8.70
CA SER A 556 -22.22 -18.79 8.13
C SER A 556 -21.52 -19.59 9.25
N PRO A 557 -21.03 -20.83 9.03
CA PRO A 557 -20.16 -21.49 10.00
C PRO A 557 -18.88 -20.66 10.27
N PHE A 558 -18.70 -19.57 9.52
CA PHE A 558 -17.76 -18.49 9.73
C PHE A 558 -18.42 -17.37 10.57
N PRO A 559 -18.22 -17.35 11.89
CA PRO A 559 -18.44 -16.13 12.66
C PRO A 559 -17.40 -15.12 12.20
N ILE A 560 -17.67 -14.42 11.09
CA ILE A 560 -17.00 -13.16 10.81
C ILE A 560 -17.59 -12.22 11.83
N SER A 561 -17.00 -12.20 13.01
CA SER A 561 -17.32 -11.20 14.03
C SER A 561 -17.22 -9.87 13.29
N PRO A 562 -18.32 -9.12 13.11
CA PRO A 562 -18.29 -7.87 12.39
C PRO A 562 -17.37 -6.98 13.21
N SER A 563 -16.11 -6.93 12.79
CA SER A 563 -15.21 -5.96 13.36
C SER A 563 -15.88 -4.64 13.03
N LYS A 564 -16.33 -3.90 14.05
CA LYS A 564 -16.85 -2.53 13.90
C LYS A 564 -15.68 -1.61 13.53
N LYS A 565 -14.89 -2.00 12.53
CA LYS A 565 -13.80 -1.22 11.98
C LYS A 565 -14.45 -0.10 11.16
N PRO A 566 -13.90 1.11 11.21
CA PRO A 566 -14.24 2.15 10.27
C PRO A 566 -14.05 1.69 8.82
N TRP A 567 -14.85 2.23 7.90
CA TRP A 567 -14.81 1.85 6.47
C TRP A 567 -13.44 1.94 5.81
N HIS A 568 -12.60 2.87 6.27
CA HIS A 568 -11.27 3.08 5.74
C HIS A 568 -10.29 1.93 6.03
N HIS A 569 -10.57 1.04 6.99
CA HIS A 569 -9.76 -0.16 7.20
C HIS A 569 -9.96 -1.23 6.12
N TYR A 570 -11.04 -1.14 5.34
CA TYR A 570 -11.41 -2.14 4.36
C TYR A 570 -10.91 -1.81 2.94
N ALA A 571 -10.23 -0.69 2.77
CA ALA A 571 -9.72 -0.26 1.48
C ALA A 571 -8.43 0.54 1.66
N ASN A 572 -7.59 0.62 0.63
CA ASN A 572 -6.62 1.70 0.55
C ASN A 572 -7.34 3.04 0.24
N ASN A 573 -6.58 4.13 0.25
CA ASN A 573 -7.08 5.45 -0.10
C ASN A 573 -6.28 6.02 -1.29
N PRO A 574 -6.79 5.88 -2.52
CA PRO A 574 -6.16 6.42 -3.73
C PRO A 574 -5.81 7.91 -3.64
N LEU A 575 -6.66 8.70 -2.98
CA LEU A 575 -6.43 10.14 -2.81
C LEU A 575 -5.33 10.46 -1.80
N GLN A 576 -4.96 9.52 -0.92
CA GLN A 576 -3.96 9.74 0.11
C GLN A 576 -2.57 10.00 -0.48
N GLY A 577 -2.17 9.28 -1.53
CA GLY A 577 -0.89 9.53 -2.21
C GLY A 577 -0.79 10.96 -2.76
N ASN A 578 -1.86 11.45 -3.38
CA ASN A 578 -1.96 12.82 -3.91
C ASN A 578 -1.98 13.87 -2.78
N LEU A 579 -2.77 13.63 -1.74
CA LEU A 579 -2.80 14.51 -0.55
C LEU A 579 -1.43 14.59 0.10
N ASN A 580 -0.73 13.47 0.27
CA ASN A 580 0.60 13.42 0.86
C ASN A 580 1.59 14.25 0.03
N ARG A 581 1.59 14.08 -1.29
CA ARG A 581 2.50 14.79 -2.21
C ARG A 581 2.33 16.30 -2.14
N ARG A 582 1.12 16.80 -1.87
CA ARG A 582 0.80 18.23 -1.80
C ARG A 582 0.91 18.81 -0.39
N LEU A 583 0.45 18.08 0.64
CA LEU A 583 0.42 18.53 2.03
C LEU A 583 1.81 18.48 2.69
N VAL A 584 2.62 17.44 2.44
CA VAL A 584 3.93 17.28 3.10
C VAL A 584 4.87 18.47 2.83
N PRO A 585 5.02 18.98 1.59
CA PRO A 585 5.80 20.19 1.34
C PRO A 585 5.28 21.42 2.11
N GLN A 586 3.96 21.58 2.20
CA GLN A 586 3.35 22.69 2.94
C GLN A 586 3.61 22.59 4.44
N LEU A 587 3.48 21.39 5.03
CA LEU A 587 3.79 21.16 6.46
C LEU A 587 5.26 21.39 6.76
N ARG A 588 6.16 20.94 5.87
CA ARG A 588 7.60 21.18 6.01
C ARG A 588 7.92 22.67 5.97
N GLN A 589 7.36 23.40 5.00
CA GLN A 589 7.54 24.84 4.89
C GLN A 589 6.97 25.57 6.12
N PHE A 590 5.77 25.21 6.55
CA PHE A 590 5.12 25.79 7.73
C PHE A 590 5.94 25.61 9.01
N LEU A 591 6.64 24.48 9.15
CA LEU A 591 7.58 24.25 10.25
C LEU A 591 8.86 25.06 10.07
N GLN A 592 9.44 25.11 8.87
CA GLN A 592 10.65 25.90 8.59
C GLN A 592 10.47 27.40 8.85
N ASP A 593 9.25 27.92 8.64
CA ASP A 593 8.94 29.33 8.91
C ASP A 593 8.90 29.67 10.41
N GLN A 594 8.78 28.67 11.29
CA GLN A 594 8.56 28.85 12.74
C GLN A 594 9.62 28.19 13.62
N LEU A 595 10.29 27.15 13.13
CA LEU A 595 11.23 26.33 13.87
C LEU A 595 12.58 26.28 13.13
N PRO A 596 13.70 26.15 13.86
CA PRO A 596 15.01 25.91 13.25
C PRO A 596 15.05 24.60 12.44
N ASP A 597 15.87 24.55 11.39
CA ASP A 597 16.01 23.39 10.49
C ASP A 597 16.20 22.04 11.20
N TYR A 598 16.95 22.02 12.31
CA TYR A 598 17.21 20.78 13.05
C TYR A 598 15.99 20.22 13.81
N MET A 599 14.92 21.01 13.97
CA MET A 599 13.65 20.58 14.56
C MET A 599 12.63 20.15 13.50
N VAL A 600 12.91 20.39 12.22
CA VAL A 600 12.01 20.02 11.13
C VAL A 600 12.14 18.49 10.89
N PRO A 601 11.03 17.73 10.95
CA PRO A 601 11.05 16.29 10.69
C PRO A 601 11.64 15.94 9.33
N SER A 602 12.45 14.89 9.27
CA SER A 602 12.98 14.39 8.00
C SER A 602 11.91 13.64 7.21
N ALA A 603 10.98 12.97 7.88
CA ALA A 603 9.86 12.25 7.26
C ALA A 603 8.51 12.63 7.86
N PHE A 604 7.46 12.49 7.02
CA PHE A 604 6.07 12.70 7.39
C PHE A 604 5.25 11.46 7.00
N VAL A 605 4.56 10.86 7.96
CA VAL A 605 3.71 9.69 7.76
C VAL A 605 2.27 10.11 7.96
N MET A 606 1.48 10.07 6.89
CA MET A 606 0.05 10.40 6.95
C MET A 606 -0.75 9.19 7.41
N LEU A 607 -1.56 9.38 8.44
CA LEU A 607 -2.42 8.38 9.05
C LEU A 607 -3.88 8.84 8.97
N GLU A 608 -4.81 7.90 8.97
CA GLU A 608 -6.24 8.23 9.07
C GLU A 608 -6.67 8.45 10.53
N ALA A 609 -5.98 7.81 11.47
CA ALA A 609 -6.11 8.02 12.91
C ALA A 609 -4.82 7.58 13.63
N LEU A 610 -4.56 8.15 14.81
CA LEU A 610 -3.47 7.68 15.66
C LEU A 610 -3.83 6.31 16.28
N PRO A 611 -2.93 5.31 16.26
CA PRO A 611 -3.17 4.03 16.91
C PRO A 611 -3.24 4.23 18.43
N LEU A 612 -4.24 3.61 19.06
CA LEU A 612 -4.48 3.68 20.50
C LEU A 612 -4.33 2.30 21.14
N THR A 613 -3.74 2.28 22.34
CA THR A 613 -3.76 1.12 23.25
C THR A 613 -5.18 0.88 23.77
N PRO A 614 -5.50 -0.31 24.33
CA PRO A 614 -6.81 -0.59 24.93
C PRO A 614 -7.24 0.40 26.03
N ASN A 615 -6.28 1.10 26.65
CA ASN A 615 -6.52 2.11 27.67
C ASN A 615 -6.69 3.54 27.09
N GLY A 616 -6.79 3.68 25.76
CA GLY A 616 -7.00 4.96 25.08
C GLY A 616 -5.78 5.86 24.96
N LYS A 617 -4.57 5.40 25.34
CA LYS A 617 -3.31 6.14 25.12
C LYS A 617 -2.72 5.82 23.76
N ILE A 618 -1.98 6.74 23.15
CA ILE A 618 -1.28 6.52 21.87
C ILE A 618 -0.34 5.31 21.98
N ASP A 619 -0.48 4.36 21.06
CA ASP A 619 0.39 3.21 20.92
C ASP A 619 1.61 3.57 20.07
N ARG A 620 2.65 4.09 20.73
CA ARG A 620 3.91 4.45 20.07
C ARG A 620 4.67 3.26 19.51
N ARG A 621 4.44 2.04 20.02
CA ARG A 621 5.06 0.83 19.46
C ARG A 621 4.42 0.50 18.12
N ALA A 622 3.10 0.64 17.99
CA ALA A 622 2.42 0.50 16.72
C ALA A 622 2.93 1.52 15.67
N LEU A 623 3.19 2.77 16.09
CA LEU A 623 3.80 3.79 15.21
C LEU A 623 5.23 3.41 14.76
N LEU A 624 6.06 2.89 15.67
CA LEU A 624 7.41 2.42 15.37
C LEU A 624 7.40 1.14 14.51
N VAL A 625 6.37 0.30 14.62
CA VAL A 625 6.20 -0.87 13.73
C VAL A 625 5.76 -0.44 12.34
N LEU A 626 4.90 0.57 12.25
CA LEU A 626 4.61 1.21 10.95
C LEU A 626 5.91 1.73 10.34
N GLU A 627 6.83 2.27 11.15
CA GLU A 627 8.18 2.62 10.70
C GLU A 627 9.05 1.41 10.34
N THR A 628 9.15 0.33 11.12
CA THR A 628 9.95 -0.84 10.68
C THR A 628 9.39 -1.49 9.41
N LEU A 629 8.11 -1.27 9.11
CA LEU A 629 7.51 -1.59 7.82
C LEU A 629 7.75 -0.49 6.75
N GLN A 630 8.00 0.76 7.15
CA GLN A 630 8.21 1.96 6.31
C GLN A 630 9.69 2.44 6.23
N ASP A 631 10.63 1.74 6.85
CA ASP A 631 12.07 2.05 6.85
C ASP A 631 12.78 1.29 5.72
N ARG A 632 13.68 1.86 4.92
CA ARG A 632 14.18 3.24 4.80
C ARG A 632 15.11 3.27 3.59
N GLN A 633 14.77 3.98 2.52
CA GLN A 633 15.67 4.77 1.64
C GLN A 633 14.83 5.40 0.52
N GLU A 634 14.03 6.40 0.87
CA GLU A 634 13.07 6.97 -0.07
C GLU A 634 13.62 8.04 -1.02
N ASP A 635 14.90 8.40 -0.95
CA ASP A 635 15.49 9.42 -1.84
C ASP A 635 16.81 9.01 -2.50
N TYR A 636 17.22 7.74 -2.42
CA TYR A 636 18.44 7.29 -3.09
C TYR A 636 18.19 7.08 -4.59
N ILE A 637 18.38 8.15 -5.36
CA ILE A 637 18.58 8.05 -6.81
C ILE A 637 20.08 8.05 -7.06
N ALA A 638 20.60 6.99 -7.70
CA ALA A 638 22.02 6.90 -8.04
C ALA A 638 22.42 8.03 -9.01
N PRO A 639 23.70 8.47 -9.01
CA PRO A 639 24.23 9.37 -10.01
C PRO A 639 23.90 8.93 -11.45
N ARG A 640 23.35 9.85 -12.25
CA ARG A 640 22.89 9.57 -13.63
C ARG A 640 23.89 10.04 -14.68
N THR A 641 24.76 10.97 -14.31
CA THR A 641 25.77 11.55 -15.20
C THR A 641 27.17 11.44 -14.60
N ALA A 642 28.20 11.41 -15.46
CA ALA A 642 29.60 11.37 -15.01
C ALA A 642 29.99 12.54 -14.06
N THR A 643 29.31 13.68 -14.17
CA THR A 643 29.53 14.82 -13.24
C THR A 643 28.89 14.57 -11.89
N GLU A 644 27.67 14.01 -11.86
CA GLU A 644 27.00 13.59 -10.62
C GLU A 644 27.79 12.44 -9.96
N GLU A 645 28.32 11.46 -10.71
CA GLU A 645 29.09 10.33 -10.19
C GLU A 645 30.35 10.80 -9.47
N THR A 646 31.11 11.68 -10.13
CA THR A 646 32.34 12.24 -9.58
C THR A 646 32.05 13.10 -8.35
N LEU A 647 30.98 13.89 -8.38
CA LEU A 647 30.59 14.74 -7.25
C LEU A 647 30.09 13.92 -6.05
N ALA A 648 29.27 12.88 -6.29
CA ALA A 648 28.83 11.94 -5.26
C ALA A 648 30.02 11.19 -4.65
N CYS A 649 31.04 10.83 -5.44
CA CYS A 649 32.27 10.24 -4.95
C CYS A 649 33.03 11.18 -3.99
N ILE A 650 33.20 12.45 -4.38
CA ILE A 650 33.80 13.48 -3.52
C ILE A 650 33.03 13.60 -2.20
N TRP A 651 31.69 13.58 -2.24
CA TRP A 651 30.86 13.68 -1.04
C TRP A 651 30.98 12.45 -0.15
N ARG A 652 30.97 11.24 -0.73
CA ARG A 652 31.20 9.99 0.02
C ARG A 652 32.52 10.02 0.78
N GLU A 653 33.59 10.42 0.11
CA GLU A 653 34.93 10.48 0.71
C GLU A 653 35.04 11.54 1.81
N VAL A 654 34.38 12.69 1.65
CA VAL A 654 34.45 13.79 2.63
C VAL A 654 33.52 13.56 3.82
N LEU A 655 32.34 12.98 3.59
CA LEU A 655 31.34 12.70 4.62
C LEU A 655 31.53 11.34 5.30
N GLY A 656 32.39 10.47 4.77
CA GLY A 656 32.60 9.12 5.29
C GLY A 656 31.41 8.19 5.09
N LEU A 657 30.68 8.36 3.98
CA LEU A 657 29.46 7.62 3.68
C LEU A 657 29.70 6.53 2.63
N GLU A 658 29.04 5.39 2.79
CA GLU A 658 29.11 4.27 1.84
C GLU A 658 28.47 4.61 0.49
N ARG A 659 27.40 5.42 0.48
CA ARG A 659 26.70 5.91 -0.72
C ARG A 659 26.10 7.30 -0.52
N VAL A 660 25.91 8.02 -1.62
CA VAL A 660 25.29 9.36 -1.68
C VAL A 660 24.40 9.42 -2.92
N GLY A 661 23.10 9.69 -2.74
CA GLY A 661 22.11 9.86 -3.79
C GLY A 661 22.07 11.28 -4.36
N ILE A 662 21.52 11.46 -5.56
CA ILE A 662 21.62 12.73 -6.26
C ILE A 662 20.77 13.86 -5.69
N HIS A 663 19.67 13.53 -5.03
CA HIS A 663 18.76 14.48 -4.39
C HIS A 663 18.99 14.60 -2.90
N GLU A 664 19.91 13.80 -2.34
CA GLU A 664 20.27 13.89 -0.93
C GLU A 664 21.01 15.21 -0.67
N ASN A 665 20.58 15.91 0.38
CA ASN A 665 21.13 17.20 0.75
C ASN A 665 22.44 17.02 1.54
N PHE A 666 23.49 17.73 1.12
CA PHE A 666 24.83 17.70 1.73
C PHE A 666 24.81 17.91 3.24
N PHE A 667 23.99 18.85 3.72
CA PHE A 667 23.90 19.20 5.13
C PHE A 667 23.05 18.20 5.91
N GLU A 668 22.07 17.57 5.25
CA GLU A 668 21.28 16.48 5.84
C GLU A 668 22.10 15.20 6.01
N LEU A 669 23.08 14.97 5.11
CA LEU A 669 24.05 13.88 5.14
C LEU A 669 25.19 14.06 6.15
N GLY A 670 25.15 15.12 6.99
CA GLY A 670 26.15 15.38 8.03
C GLY A 670 27.25 16.36 7.62
N GLY A 671 27.13 17.02 6.46
CA GLY A 671 28.01 18.09 6.04
C GLY A 671 27.89 19.35 6.92
N HIS A 672 29.02 19.94 7.27
CA HIS A 672 29.11 21.24 7.96
C HIS A 672 30.13 22.16 7.25
N SER A 673 30.21 23.44 7.63
CA SER A 673 30.98 24.47 6.90
C SER A 673 32.46 24.11 6.62
N LEU A 674 33.10 23.33 7.49
CA LEU A 674 34.46 22.82 7.28
C LEU A 674 34.50 21.74 6.17
N LEU A 675 33.59 20.77 6.21
CA LEU A 675 33.45 19.73 5.18
C LEU A 675 32.99 20.32 3.84
N ALA A 676 32.11 21.32 3.88
CA ALA A 676 31.68 22.09 2.73
C ALA A 676 32.88 22.76 2.03
N THR A 677 33.81 23.34 2.79
CA THR A 677 35.03 23.94 2.25
C THR A 677 35.96 22.89 1.61
N GLN A 678 36.07 21.71 2.24
CA GLN A 678 36.85 20.59 1.68
C GLN A 678 36.23 20.04 0.38
N VAL A 679 34.91 19.87 0.32
CA VAL A 679 34.19 19.50 -0.90
C VAL A 679 34.45 20.50 -2.01
N MET A 680 34.31 21.80 -1.73
CA MET A 680 34.52 22.84 -2.75
C MET A 680 35.97 22.91 -3.24
N SER A 681 36.95 22.60 -2.38
CA SER A 681 38.36 22.45 -2.79
C SER A 681 38.55 21.25 -3.73
N ARG A 682 38.02 20.08 -3.39
CA ARG A 682 38.13 18.88 -4.24
C ARG A 682 37.40 19.06 -5.57
N VAL A 683 36.22 19.70 -5.57
CA VAL A 683 35.49 20.05 -6.79
C VAL A 683 36.34 20.95 -7.71
N ARG A 684 37.08 21.90 -7.14
CA ARG A 684 38.02 22.74 -7.91
C ARG A 684 39.12 21.91 -8.56
N ASP A 685 39.74 21.01 -7.80
CA ASP A 685 40.86 20.19 -8.28
C ASP A 685 40.40 19.20 -9.35
N THR A 686 39.29 18.50 -9.11
CA THR A 686 38.77 17.46 -10.00
C THR A 686 38.15 18.01 -11.28
N PHE A 687 37.40 19.12 -11.20
CA PHE A 687 36.71 19.68 -12.36
C PHE A 687 37.42 20.89 -13.00
N SER A 688 38.53 21.35 -12.41
CA SER A 688 39.29 22.55 -12.85
C SER A 688 38.41 23.80 -12.99
N ILE A 689 37.43 23.97 -12.09
CA ILE A 689 36.52 25.13 -12.08
C ILE A 689 36.44 25.73 -10.68
N GLU A 690 36.40 27.06 -10.61
CA GLU A 690 36.25 27.76 -9.34
C GLU A 690 34.77 28.12 -9.11
N LEU A 691 34.18 27.55 -8.06
CA LEU A 691 32.83 27.81 -7.60
C LEU A 691 32.87 28.41 -6.19
N PRO A 692 32.21 29.57 -5.94
CA PRO A 692 32.08 30.11 -4.60
C PRO A 692 31.31 29.18 -3.66
N LEU A 693 31.67 29.16 -2.37
CA LEU A 693 31.03 28.30 -1.37
C LEU A 693 29.50 28.48 -1.27
N ARG A 694 28.98 29.69 -1.53
CA ARG A 694 27.54 29.97 -1.53
C ARG A 694 26.72 29.04 -2.43
N TYR A 695 27.31 28.53 -3.52
CA TYR A 695 26.62 27.62 -4.44
C TYR A 695 26.25 26.29 -3.79
N LEU A 696 27.03 25.82 -2.82
CA LEU A 696 26.70 24.60 -2.08
C LEU A 696 25.56 24.84 -1.07
N PHE A 697 25.37 26.08 -0.60
CA PHE A 697 24.24 26.45 0.26
C PHE A 697 22.96 26.69 -0.54
N GLU A 698 23.06 27.36 -1.69
CA GLU A 698 21.94 27.62 -2.60
C GLU A 698 21.49 26.38 -3.38
N SER A 699 22.39 25.40 -3.56
CA SER A 699 22.14 24.18 -4.34
C SER A 699 22.80 22.98 -3.64
N PRO A 700 22.22 22.51 -2.52
CA PRO A 700 22.87 21.59 -1.59
C PRO A 700 22.73 20.12 -1.98
N THR A 701 22.40 19.79 -3.24
CA THR A 701 22.27 18.40 -3.70
C THR A 701 23.25 18.12 -4.84
N VAL A 702 23.64 16.86 -5.02
CA VAL A 702 24.55 16.46 -6.12
C VAL A 702 23.96 16.85 -7.49
N ALA A 703 22.65 16.63 -7.69
CA ALA A 703 21.96 17.01 -8.92
C ALA A 703 22.06 18.52 -9.17
N SER A 704 21.65 19.35 -8.20
CA SER A 704 21.61 20.82 -8.36
C SER A 704 23.01 21.44 -8.48
N LEU A 705 24.00 20.94 -7.72
CA LEU A 705 25.37 21.44 -7.83
C LEU A 705 26.04 21.02 -9.15
N SER A 706 25.71 19.84 -9.69
CA SER A 706 26.22 19.37 -10.98
C SER A 706 25.80 20.28 -12.15
N GLU A 707 24.62 20.91 -12.08
CA GLU A 707 24.16 21.86 -13.10
C GLU A 707 25.05 23.10 -13.18
N HIS A 708 25.44 23.65 -12.02
CA HIS A 708 26.34 24.79 -11.95
C HIS A 708 27.74 24.46 -12.48
N ILE A 709 28.24 23.26 -12.16
CA ILE A 709 29.49 22.71 -12.69
C ILE A 709 29.42 22.62 -14.22
N ASN A 710 28.36 22.03 -14.76
CA ASN A 710 28.16 21.83 -16.20
C ASN A 710 28.02 23.16 -16.96
N LYS A 711 27.28 24.13 -16.39
CA LYS A 711 27.11 25.47 -16.96
C LYS A 711 28.44 26.21 -17.06
N LYS A 712 29.27 26.18 -16.00
CA LYS A 712 30.62 26.76 -16.04
C LYS A 712 31.52 26.06 -17.07
N ARG A 713 31.54 24.72 -17.12
CA ARG A 713 32.35 23.96 -18.09
C ARG A 713 32.00 24.30 -19.55
N LYS A 714 30.71 24.51 -19.87
CA LYS A 714 30.26 24.96 -21.20
C LYS A 714 30.77 26.38 -21.53
N MET A 715 30.73 27.30 -20.59
CA MET A 715 31.26 28.66 -20.80
C MET A 715 32.77 28.69 -21.01
N THR A 716 33.54 27.90 -20.26
CA THR A 716 35.01 27.82 -20.41
C THR A 716 35.43 27.23 -21.75
N LYS A 717 34.69 26.25 -22.28
CA LYS A 717 34.89 25.71 -23.65
C LYS A 717 34.56 26.73 -24.74
N LYS A 718 33.46 27.48 -24.60
CA LYS A 718 33.04 28.51 -25.58
C LYS A 718 34.05 29.66 -25.69
N ARG A 719 34.62 30.10 -24.56
CA ARG A 719 35.66 31.14 -24.48
C ARG A 719 36.98 30.73 -25.17
N LYS A 720 37.38 29.46 -25.04
CA LYS A 720 38.55 28.89 -25.75
C LYS A 720 38.35 28.76 -27.26
N MET A 721 37.11 28.58 -27.74
CA MET A 721 36.81 28.56 -29.19
C MET A 721 36.79 29.96 -29.82
N THR A 722 36.31 30.99 -29.09
CA THR A 722 36.27 32.37 -29.60
C THR A 722 37.64 33.05 -29.69
N GLN A 723 38.65 32.59 -28.95
CA GLN A 723 40.03 33.11 -29.01
C GLN A 723 40.89 32.51 -30.15
N LYS A 724 40.36 31.55 -30.93
CA LYS A 724 41.09 30.84 -32.00
C LYS A 724 40.78 31.30 -33.43
N ARG A 725 40.05 32.40 -33.64
CA ARG A 725 39.83 32.98 -34.99
C ARG A 725 40.86 34.10 -35.26
N PRO A 726 41.68 34.03 -36.34
CA PRO A 726 42.58 35.13 -36.72
C PRO A 726 41.78 36.27 -37.38
N PRO A 727 42.31 37.51 -37.42
CA PRO A 727 41.63 38.64 -38.05
C PRO A 727 41.66 38.52 -39.59
N PRO A 728 40.71 39.17 -40.31
CA PRO A 728 40.66 39.09 -41.76
C PRO A 728 41.79 39.91 -42.40
N THR A 729 42.52 39.30 -43.33
CA THR A 729 43.56 39.96 -44.14
C THR A 729 42.92 40.70 -45.33
N ASN A 730 43.07 42.03 -45.35
CA ASN A 730 42.87 42.84 -46.55
C ASN A 730 43.98 42.53 -47.57
N HIS A 731 43.61 42.16 -48.79
CA HIS A 731 44.54 42.16 -49.93
C HIS A 731 44.15 43.25 -50.92
N SER A 732 45.08 44.19 -51.10
CA SER A 732 45.18 45.05 -52.29
C SER A 732 46.58 44.96 -52.86
N SER A 733 46.64 45.03 -54.20
CA SER A 733 47.79 45.33 -55.09
C SER A 733 48.43 44.16 -55.84
N ASN A 734 48.03 44.04 -57.11
CA ASN A 734 48.82 43.84 -58.34
C ASN A 734 50.17 43.11 -58.26
N ASP A 735 50.31 42.08 -59.11
CA ASP A 735 51.20 42.22 -60.28
C ASP A 735 50.89 41.22 -61.41
N ARG A 736 51.39 41.62 -62.58
CA ARG A 736 51.01 41.30 -63.96
C ARG A 736 51.50 39.96 -64.56
N GLU A 737 50.71 39.52 -65.54
CA GLU A 737 51.06 39.00 -66.90
C GLU A 737 51.58 37.56 -67.18
N LYS A 738 50.97 37.03 -68.27
CA LYS A 738 51.42 36.08 -69.32
C LYS A 738 51.25 34.57 -69.05
N ILE A 739 50.28 33.88 -69.67
CA ILE A 739 50.03 33.49 -71.10
C ILE A 739 50.69 32.14 -71.48
N VAL A 740 49.88 31.25 -72.11
CA VAL A 740 50.14 29.97 -72.84
C VAL A 740 50.30 28.73 -71.94
N LEU A 741 49.59 27.59 -72.10
CA LEU A 741 48.63 27.02 -73.08
C LEU A 741 47.66 26.11 -72.30
#